data_AF-A0A944XEW2-F1
#
_entry.id   AF-A0A944XEW2-F1
#
_cell.length_a   1.000
_cell.length_b   1.000
_cell.length_c   1.000
_cell.angle_alpha   90.00
_cell.angle_beta   90.00
_cell.angle_gamma   90.00
#
_symmetry.space_group_name_H-M   'P 1'
#
loop_
_entity.id
_entity.type
_entity.pdbx_description
1 polymer ?
#
loop_
_entity_poly.entity_id
_entity_poly.type
_entity_poly.pdbx_seq_one_letter_code
_entity_poly.pdbx_strand_id
1 'polypeptide(L)'
;MSKKVAVMFMLIMLLGGSLRLYKLGMQSFIADEFLGIKISTGYNKTGEWKHWDFNTNAPSGETYTRGKVYYWQVSKLLNILPTSEANSRLVSVVWGMIAMITVFLATFFITRSWTIALIALFLSAMSITELAYDRKLRMYSMFAPVYLWFSFAVFKFLEYKKDSKCAFFGKFCKAKKGAESRCVITRFSQKTGLDWMWFLPSLILGFLSLKTHDLTVNIVPTILVYLLVMGLFLFFKKKQKNNHYLRVTGIFVLSGLALISILPFLKTIPIIGYILQKAVGATSAVAWVFHPSYLQKVTLDYSYILFGIFFISIGAYLMIRKYGKIGLWTVLSFLVPLVLAIFTWKRNVGDQYIYLTQLFKVIVVACGIYFVSQGIAKLFKNTKKVFMLVLGLILLLLVNFSFFYSEHGFYQSVKEWQHSNYREVFDYFLEKKGENVALFARPLTNYYLRGNNTKLLPYGEDNQLTALRIFEAQNEYDELWVIFSKNTNIKGDAKRLMEREFKLVETKYTNKKVKVYRWKKNHDKLKIGFVTDSHCYAKQDKESKNWELNWRCKEPMTDFVNKMNDEFKPDMVIEGGDLVDGRDDNAFWDFKEVKGILEKANAPVYHVLGNHETRSFPKKDWLDLTENKKTYYKIDIKGFRVIVLDANFTAKGEDTTPIKESYAGVINQEQLEWLKETLIDAEDLRKIVFVHQPPIETDARKQSELFKNSEELRSLLSKFSVEAVFSGHIERFCKTKLGTDTDYYVLQGFWKQNGRLKEEFKYPEAGTFSEITIGKDIEVSVNYREKDETEYNSFIMNSDNSSCEDGNTVISRKLRDDYKNKNENK
;
A
#
# COMPACT_ATOMS: atom_id res chain seq x y z
N MET A 1 -11.27 -41.84 29.37
CA MET A 1 -11.50 -41.67 27.91
C MET A 1 -11.17 -42.98 27.22
N SER A 2 -11.85 -43.39 26.15
CA SER A 2 -11.50 -44.63 25.42
C SER A 2 -10.40 -44.37 24.39
N LYS A 3 -9.61 -45.40 24.03
CA LYS A 3 -8.49 -45.27 23.06
C LYS A 3 -8.94 -44.66 21.73
N LYS A 4 -10.14 -45.00 21.23
CA LYS A 4 -10.71 -44.43 20.00
C LYS A 4 -11.02 -42.93 20.12
N VAL A 5 -11.60 -42.48 21.24
CA VAL A 5 -11.85 -41.05 21.50
C VAL A 5 -10.54 -40.27 21.65
N ALA A 6 -9.53 -40.87 22.30
CA ALA A 6 -8.21 -40.27 22.44
C ALA A 6 -7.52 -40.05 21.08
N VAL A 7 -7.54 -41.05 20.19
CA VAL A 7 -6.99 -40.92 18.83
C VAL A 7 -7.74 -39.87 18.01
N MET A 8 -9.07 -39.85 18.04
CA MET A 8 -9.85 -38.81 17.36
C MET A 8 -9.56 -37.41 17.90
N PHE A 9 -9.43 -37.25 19.22
CA PHE A 9 -9.04 -35.99 19.84
C PHE A 9 -7.67 -35.52 19.32
N MET A 10 -6.65 -36.38 19.32
CA MET A 10 -5.31 -36.04 18.85
C MET A 10 -5.28 -35.67 17.36
N LEU A 11 -6.03 -36.39 16.51
CA LEU A 11 -6.11 -36.09 15.07
C LEU A 11 -6.77 -34.72 14.81
N ILE A 12 -7.83 -34.38 15.54
CA ILE A 12 -8.51 -33.07 15.38
C ILE A 12 -7.66 -31.93 15.97
N MET A 13 -6.96 -32.16 17.09
CA MET A 13 -5.98 -31.21 17.63
C MET A 13 -4.83 -30.96 16.64
N LEU A 14 -4.31 -32.00 15.99
CA LEU A 14 -3.27 -31.88 14.97
C LEU A 14 -3.76 -31.07 13.75
N LEU A 15 -4.97 -31.36 13.26
CA LEU A 15 -5.61 -30.58 12.18
C LEU A 15 -5.76 -29.10 12.56
N GLY A 16 -6.37 -28.81 13.71
CA GLY A 16 -6.60 -27.44 14.16
C GLY A 16 -5.32 -26.67 14.45
N GLY A 17 -4.27 -27.34 14.94
CA GLY A 17 -2.94 -26.78 15.15
C GLY A 17 -2.21 -26.47 13.85
N SER A 18 -2.21 -27.41 12.89
CA SER A 18 -1.63 -27.21 11.56
C SER A 18 -2.31 -26.05 10.82
N LEU A 19 -3.64 -25.95 10.87
CA LEU A 19 -4.39 -24.82 10.30
C LEU A 19 -4.04 -23.48 10.97
N ARG A 20 -3.71 -23.48 12.26
CA ARG A 20 -3.29 -22.27 13.01
C ARG A 20 -1.83 -21.89 12.71
N LEU A 21 -0.93 -22.84 12.47
CA LEU A 21 0.49 -22.58 12.18
C LEU A 21 0.81 -22.33 10.68
N TYR A 22 0.10 -22.96 9.75
CA TYR A 22 0.42 -22.92 8.32
C TYR A 22 0.42 -21.49 7.77
N LYS A 23 1.50 -21.08 7.09
CA LYS A 23 1.67 -19.71 6.54
C LYS A 23 1.50 -18.55 7.53
N LEU A 24 1.68 -18.73 8.85
CA LEU A 24 1.36 -17.72 9.88
C LEU A 24 2.04 -16.34 9.69
N GLY A 25 3.25 -16.32 9.13
CA GLY A 25 4.00 -15.09 8.81
C GLY A 25 3.82 -14.55 7.39
N MET A 26 3.05 -15.22 6.51
CA MET A 26 2.89 -14.80 5.11
C MET A 26 2.16 -13.47 4.99
N GLN A 27 1.12 -13.28 5.80
CA GLN A 27 0.36 -12.03 5.87
C GLN A 27 1.12 -11.00 6.72
N SER A 28 1.23 -9.76 6.23
CA SER A 28 1.67 -8.61 7.03
C SER A 28 0.72 -8.33 8.21
N PHE A 29 1.14 -7.51 9.17
CA PHE A 29 0.26 -7.05 10.24
C PHE A 29 -0.88 -6.16 9.73
N ILE A 30 -2.07 -6.31 10.31
CA ILE A 30 -3.26 -5.50 10.00
C ILE A 30 -3.87 -4.81 11.22
N ALA A 31 -4.33 -3.57 11.02
CA ALA A 31 -5.04 -2.76 12.02
C ALA A 31 -4.35 -2.75 13.40
N ASP A 32 -5.04 -3.17 14.46
CA ASP A 32 -4.51 -3.16 15.83
C ASP A 32 -3.32 -4.12 16.07
N GLU A 33 -2.96 -5.04 15.16
CA GLU A 33 -1.77 -5.88 15.35
C GLU A 33 -0.50 -5.02 15.49
N PHE A 34 -0.43 -3.88 14.79
CA PHE A 34 0.63 -2.89 14.95
C PHE A 34 0.71 -2.35 16.38
N LEU A 35 -0.43 -2.04 17.01
CA LEU A 35 -0.46 -1.63 18.42
C LEU A 35 0.03 -2.77 19.32
N GLY A 36 -0.37 -4.01 19.01
CA GLY A 36 0.05 -5.22 19.71
C GLY A 36 1.57 -5.47 19.66
N ILE A 37 2.22 -5.25 18.52
CA ILE A 37 3.68 -5.44 18.42
C ILE A 37 4.45 -4.28 19.05
N LYS A 38 3.97 -3.04 18.90
CA LYS A 38 4.54 -1.86 19.57
C LYS A 38 4.53 -2.01 21.09
N ILE A 39 3.41 -2.41 21.70
CA ILE A 39 3.33 -2.55 23.15
C ILE A 39 4.12 -3.76 23.67
N SER A 40 4.11 -4.89 22.95
CA SER A 40 4.85 -6.08 23.37
C SER A 40 6.36 -5.84 23.32
N THR A 41 6.83 -5.08 22.33
CA THR A 41 8.24 -4.70 22.17
C THR A 41 8.65 -3.58 23.12
N GLY A 42 7.78 -2.60 23.38
CA GLY A 42 8.04 -1.55 24.37
C GLY A 42 8.23 -2.15 25.77
N TYR A 43 7.28 -2.97 26.22
CA TYR A 43 7.40 -3.67 27.51
C TYR A 43 8.56 -4.68 27.57
N ASN A 44 8.98 -5.23 26.42
CA ASN A 44 10.17 -6.09 26.31
C ASN A 44 11.45 -5.29 26.58
N LYS A 45 11.57 -4.10 25.98
CA LYS A 45 12.77 -3.26 26.02
C LYS A 45 12.89 -2.37 27.25
N THR A 46 11.78 -1.91 27.82
CA THR A 46 11.79 -0.93 28.95
C THR A 46 11.16 -1.43 30.24
N GLY A 47 10.42 -2.55 30.21
CA GLY A 47 9.58 -2.98 31.34
C GLY A 47 8.34 -2.10 31.57
N GLU A 48 8.10 -1.09 30.74
CA GLU A 48 6.96 -0.17 30.85
C GLU A 48 5.92 -0.41 29.75
N TRP A 49 4.67 -0.01 30.01
CA TRP A 49 3.56 -0.18 29.06
C TRP A 49 3.46 0.98 28.05
N LYS A 50 4.59 1.31 27.42
CA LYS A 50 4.73 2.30 26.33
C LYS A 50 4.78 1.61 24.97
N HIS A 51 4.41 2.31 23.90
CA HIS A 51 4.64 1.84 22.54
C HIS A 51 6.14 1.96 22.16
N TRP A 52 6.67 0.96 21.45
CA TRP A 52 7.96 1.09 20.77
C TRP A 52 7.80 1.84 19.45
N ASP A 53 8.69 2.78 19.16
CA ASP A 53 8.92 3.27 17.81
C ASP A 53 10.01 2.42 17.15
N PHE A 54 9.65 1.77 16.04
CA PHE A 54 10.54 0.91 15.30
C PHE A 54 11.45 1.67 14.32
N ASN A 55 11.07 2.88 13.92
CA ASN A 55 11.83 3.71 12.98
C ASN A 55 13.05 4.32 13.67
N THR A 56 12.84 4.94 14.83
CA THR A 56 13.89 5.54 15.68
C THR A 56 14.45 4.59 16.75
N ASN A 57 13.90 3.37 16.85
CA ASN A 57 14.29 2.33 17.81
C ASN A 57 14.29 2.81 19.28
N ALA A 58 13.24 3.54 19.67
CA ALA A 58 13.09 4.18 20.98
C ALA A 58 11.66 4.02 21.53
N PRO A 59 11.42 4.14 22.85
CA PRO A 59 10.06 4.18 23.39
C PRO A 59 9.38 5.51 23.05
N SER A 60 8.12 5.47 22.58
CA SER A 60 7.32 6.69 22.37
C SER A 60 6.59 7.11 23.65
N GLY A 61 6.06 8.34 23.67
CA GLY A 61 5.22 8.84 24.76
C GLY A 61 3.83 8.19 24.86
N GLU A 62 3.41 7.39 23.87
CA GLU A 62 2.11 6.72 23.88
C GLU A 62 2.10 5.53 24.85
N THR A 63 1.09 5.44 25.71
CA THR A 63 0.89 4.30 26.62
C THR A 63 -0.31 3.44 26.21
N TYR A 64 -0.24 2.14 26.49
CA TYR A 64 -1.32 1.20 26.17
C TYR A 64 -1.93 0.59 27.43
N THR A 65 -3.26 0.50 27.46
CA THR A 65 -4.03 0.19 28.69
C THR A 65 -4.77 -1.15 28.68
N ARG A 66 -4.91 -1.80 27.52
CA ARG A 66 -5.76 -2.99 27.33
C ARG A 66 -4.94 -4.28 27.15
N GLY A 67 -5.53 -5.44 27.43
CA GLY A 67 -4.97 -6.75 27.08
C GLY A 67 -3.60 -7.10 27.67
N LYS A 68 -3.15 -6.40 28.72
CA LYS A 68 -1.76 -6.47 29.23
C LYS A 68 -1.31 -7.90 29.57
N VAL A 69 -2.19 -8.74 30.11
CA VAL A 69 -1.88 -10.14 30.44
C VAL A 69 -1.56 -10.99 29.20
N TYR A 70 -2.18 -10.68 28.06
CA TYR A 70 -1.86 -11.33 26.77
C TYR A 70 -0.55 -10.77 26.18
N TYR A 71 -0.41 -9.45 26.09
CA TYR A 71 0.81 -8.84 25.49
C TYR A 71 2.06 -9.05 26.35
N TRP A 72 1.93 -9.30 27.66
CA TRP A 72 3.02 -9.77 28.51
C TRP A 72 3.58 -11.12 28.05
N GLN A 73 2.72 -12.07 27.67
CA GLN A 73 3.15 -13.37 27.14
C GLN A 73 3.87 -13.21 25.79
N VAL A 74 3.35 -12.36 24.90
CA VAL A 74 4.02 -12.01 23.62
C VAL A 74 5.39 -11.39 23.88
N SER A 75 5.45 -10.42 24.80
CA SER A 75 6.69 -9.75 25.19
C SER A 75 7.76 -10.71 25.73
N LYS A 76 7.37 -11.70 26.54
CA LYS A 76 8.28 -12.76 27.03
C LYS A 76 8.68 -13.76 25.95
N LEU A 77 7.82 -14.04 24.96
CA LEU A 77 8.22 -14.84 23.80
C LEU A 77 9.26 -14.12 22.92
N LEU A 78 9.13 -12.80 22.78
CA LEU A 78 10.06 -11.93 22.03
C LEU A 78 11.40 -11.68 22.75
N ASN A 79 11.59 -12.19 23.98
CA ASN A 79 12.94 -12.33 24.59
C ASN A 79 13.72 -13.52 24.00
N ILE A 80 13.03 -14.49 23.39
CA ILE A 80 13.58 -15.79 23.00
C ILE A 80 13.59 -15.95 21.48
N LEU A 81 12.58 -15.41 20.79
CA LEU A 81 12.42 -15.47 19.33
C LEU A 81 12.51 -14.07 18.71
N PRO A 82 13.11 -13.92 17.50
CA PRO A 82 13.25 -12.63 16.83
C PRO A 82 11.89 -12.05 16.43
N THR A 83 11.80 -10.71 16.44
CA THR A 83 10.56 -9.96 16.17
C THR A 83 10.10 -10.07 14.72
N SER A 84 9.19 -11.02 14.47
CA SER A 84 8.54 -11.27 13.19
C SER A 84 7.02 -11.45 13.36
N GLU A 85 6.25 -11.27 12.27
CA GLU A 85 4.80 -11.48 12.26
C GLU A 85 4.42 -12.90 12.70
N ALA A 86 5.17 -13.92 12.26
CA ALA A 86 4.94 -15.30 12.67
C ALA A 86 5.12 -15.47 14.18
N ASN A 87 6.30 -15.10 14.70
CA ASN A 87 6.66 -15.32 16.11
C ASN A 87 5.73 -14.56 17.05
N SER A 88 5.35 -13.33 16.68
CA SER A 88 4.43 -12.50 17.47
C SER A 88 3.02 -13.10 17.55
N ARG A 89 2.58 -13.82 16.52
CA ARG A 89 1.25 -14.47 16.46
C ARG A 89 1.19 -15.82 17.19
N LEU A 90 2.33 -16.46 17.51
CA LEU A 90 2.37 -17.78 18.16
C LEU A 90 1.60 -17.86 19.48
N VAL A 91 1.57 -16.77 20.27
CA VAL A 91 0.80 -16.74 21.54
C VAL A 91 -0.70 -16.91 21.28
N SER A 92 -1.25 -16.32 20.21
CA SER A 92 -2.65 -16.57 19.81
C SER A 92 -2.86 -18.00 19.31
N VAL A 93 -1.88 -18.61 18.65
CA VAL A 93 -1.97 -20.01 18.22
C VAL A 93 -2.06 -20.95 19.43
N VAL A 94 -1.21 -20.72 20.45
CA VAL A 94 -1.27 -21.46 21.73
C VAL A 94 -2.62 -21.27 22.42
N TRP A 95 -3.13 -20.03 22.50
CA TRP A 95 -4.45 -19.78 23.09
C TRP A 95 -5.62 -20.33 22.28
N GLY A 96 -5.53 -20.39 20.95
CA GLY A 96 -6.49 -21.07 20.08
C GLY A 96 -6.52 -22.59 20.32
N MET A 97 -5.35 -23.21 20.52
CA MET A 97 -5.26 -24.62 20.92
C MET A 97 -5.85 -24.85 22.31
N ILE A 98 -5.66 -23.92 23.26
CA ILE A 98 -6.33 -23.92 24.57
C ILE A 98 -7.85 -23.72 24.42
N ALA A 99 -8.31 -22.93 23.45
CA ALA A 99 -9.73 -22.73 23.14
C ALA A 99 -10.39 -24.02 22.62
N MET A 100 -9.75 -24.73 21.69
CA MET A 100 -10.17 -26.05 21.21
C MET A 100 -10.34 -27.05 22.36
N ILE A 101 -9.34 -27.17 23.24
CA ILE A 101 -9.39 -28.03 24.44
C ILE A 101 -10.50 -27.58 25.40
N THR A 102 -10.65 -26.27 25.58
CA THR A 102 -11.66 -25.65 26.45
C THR A 102 -13.09 -25.92 25.94
N VAL A 103 -13.34 -25.82 24.64
CA VAL A 103 -14.62 -26.21 24.00
C VAL A 103 -14.88 -27.69 24.24
N PHE A 104 -13.94 -28.58 23.92
CA PHE A 104 -14.09 -30.03 24.13
C PHE A 104 -14.45 -30.38 25.59
N LEU A 105 -13.73 -29.85 26.56
CA LEU A 105 -13.96 -30.10 27.99
C LEU A 105 -15.29 -29.49 28.47
N ALA A 106 -15.62 -28.26 28.08
CA ALA A 106 -16.89 -27.62 28.42
C ALA A 106 -18.08 -28.43 27.85
N THR A 107 -18.02 -28.82 26.57
CA THR A 107 -19.04 -29.67 25.94
C THR A 107 -19.19 -30.99 26.68
N PHE A 108 -18.09 -31.65 27.08
CA PHE A 108 -18.16 -32.89 27.86
C PHE A 108 -18.77 -32.67 29.25
N PHE A 109 -18.42 -31.60 29.97
CA PHE A 109 -18.97 -31.33 31.31
C PHE A 109 -20.47 -30.99 31.29
N ILE A 110 -20.94 -30.33 30.23
CA ILE A 110 -22.36 -30.00 29.99
C ILE A 110 -23.14 -31.25 29.56
N THR A 111 -22.68 -31.93 28.50
CA THR A 111 -23.47 -32.96 27.80
C THR A 111 -23.23 -34.39 28.28
N ARG A 112 -22.09 -34.64 28.92
CA ARG A 112 -21.52 -35.96 29.27
C ARG A 112 -21.31 -36.91 28.08
N SER A 113 -21.33 -36.39 26.86
CA SER A 113 -21.08 -37.15 25.63
C SER A 113 -19.71 -36.82 25.03
N TRP A 114 -18.83 -37.82 24.96
CA TRP A 114 -17.57 -37.70 24.22
C TRP A 114 -17.80 -37.45 22.73
N THR A 115 -18.89 -37.94 22.15
CA THR A 115 -19.21 -37.73 20.73
C THR A 115 -19.58 -36.26 20.45
N ILE A 116 -20.39 -35.63 21.30
CA ILE A 116 -20.74 -34.20 21.14
C ILE A 116 -19.48 -33.34 21.37
N ALA A 117 -18.64 -33.72 22.34
CA ALA A 117 -17.36 -33.04 22.57
C ALA A 117 -16.41 -33.11 21.35
N LEU A 118 -16.28 -34.28 20.71
CA LEU A 118 -15.50 -34.43 19.47
C LEU A 118 -16.07 -33.62 18.30
N ILE A 119 -17.41 -33.52 18.17
CA ILE A 119 -18.05 -32.69 17.15
C ILE A 119 -17.75 -31.20 17.41
N ALA A 120 -17.88 -30.74 18.66
CA ALA A 120 -17.56 -29.36 19.05
C ALA A 120 -16.07 -29.03 18.82
N LEU A 121 -15.18 -29.98 19.13
CA LEU A 121 -13.74 -29.87 18.86
C LEU A 121 -13.44 -29.74 17.37
N PHE A 122 -14.11 -30.52 16.50
CA PHE A 122 -13.93 -30.43 15.05
C PHE A 122 -14.43 -29.09 14.49
N LEU A 123 -15.58 -28.61 14.96
CA LEU A 123 -16.11 -27.30 14.57
C LEU A 123 -15.18 -26.14 15.02
N SER A 124 -14.59 -26.21 16.22
CA SER A 124 -13.60 -25.23 16.72
C SER A 124 -12.26 -25.33 15.99
N ALA A 125 -11.84 -26.54 15.59
CA ALA A 125 -10.66 -26.74 14.75
C ALA A 125 -10.81 -26.03 13.39
N MET A 126 -11.98 -26.17 12.77
CA MET A 126 -12.31 -25.67 11.42
C MET A 126 -12.93 -24.26 11.38
N SER A 127 -13.30 -23.67 12.52
CA SER A 127 -14.01 -22.39 12.55
C SER A 127 -13.17 -21.28 11.91
N ILE A 128 -13.73 -20.66 10.87
CA ILE A 128 -13.19 -19.47 10.20
C ILE A 128 -13.04 -18.35 11.22
N THR A 129 -14.05 -18.14 12.06
CA THR A 129 -14.02 -17.08 13.09
C THR A 129 -12.94 -17.33 14.15
N GLU A 130 -12.71 -18.57 14.58
CA GLU A 130 -11.63 -18.90 15.52
C GLU A 130 -10.25 -18.74 14.87
N LEU A 131 -10.03 -19.37 13.70
CA LEU A 131 -8.81 -19.23 12.91
C LEU A 131 -8.46 -17.77 12.59
N ALA A 132 -9.46 -16.91 12.37
CA ALA A 132 -9.27 -15.48 12.10
C ALA A 132 -8.63 -14.68 13.25
N TYR A 133 -8.71 -15.15 14.50
CA TYR A 133 -8.15 -14.47 15.68
C TYR A 133 -7.02 -15.27 16.33
N ASP A 134 -7.07 -16.59 16.27
CA ASP A 134 -5.97 -17.48 16.70
C ASP A 134 -4.71 -17.28 15.84
N ARG A 135 -4.87 -16.75 14.61
CA ARG A 135 -3.78 -16.39 13.70
C ARG A 135 -3.40 -14.91 13.71
N LYS A 136 -3.86 -14.10 14.68
CA LYS A 136 -3.56 -12.65 14.77
C LYS A 136 -3.00 -12.25 16.13
N LEU A 137 -2.14 -11.24 16.15
CA LEU A 137 -1.54 -10.65 17.36
C LEU A 137 -2.59 -9.85 18.15
N ARG A 138 -3.50 -10.57 18.82
CA ARG A 138 -4.70 -10.02 19.45
C ARG A 138 -5.13 -10.86 20.65
N MET A 139 -5.48 -10.20 21.75
CA MET A 139 -5.93 -10.81 23.01
C MET A 139 -7.24 -11.61 22.95
N TYR A 140 -7.93 -11.69 21.80
CA TYR A 140 -9.21 -12.39 21.66
C TYR A 140 -9.08 -13.90 21.85
N SER A 141 -8.03 -14.50 21.28
CA SER A 141 -7.67 -15.93 21.41
C SER A 141 -7.59 -16.37 22.88
N MET A 142 -6.99 -15.54 23.75
CA MET A 142 -6.96 -15.76 25.20
C MET A 142 -8.30 -15.45 25.88
N PHE A 143 -8.97 -14.38 25.45
CA PHE A 143 -10.19 -13.87 26.08
C PHE A 143 -11.34 -14.88 26.03
N ALA A 144 -11.62 -15.51 24.88
CA ALA A 144 -12.77 -16.40 24.73
C ALA A 144 -12.74 -17.67 25.64
N PRO A 145 -11.65 -18.46 25.72
CA PRO A 145 -11.61 -19.61 26.63
C PRO A 145 -11.67 -19.21 28.10
N VAL A 146 -11.02 -18.10 28.49
CA VAL A 146 -11.12 -17.57 29.86
C VAL A 146 -12.56 -17.13 30.17
N TYR A 147 -13.24 -16.46 29.23
CA TYR A 147 -14.64 -16.06 29.36
C TYR A 147 -15.60 -17.26 29.40
N LEU A 148 -15.34 -18.34 28.66
CA LEU A 148 -16.13 -19.59 28.72
C LEU A 148 -16.05 -20.22 30.13
N TRP A 149 -14.85 -20.34 30.70
CA TRP A 149 -14.68 -20.86 32.06
C TRP A 149 -15.24 -19.92 33.13
N PHE A 150 -15.10 -18.60 32.96
CA PHE A 150 -15.72 -17.61 33.83
C PHE A 150 -17.25 -17.74 33.84
N SER A 151 -17.88 -17.78 32.66
CA SER A 151 -19.34 -17.99 32.52
C SER A 151 -19.79 -19.32 33.12
N PHE A 152 -19.01 -20.40 32.94
CA PHE A 152 -19.30 -21.69 33.58
C PHE A 152 -19.19 -21.62 35.11
N ALA A 153 -18.19 -20.92 35.66
CA ALA A 153 -18.05 -20.73 37.10
C ALA A 153 -19.20 -19.88 37.68
N VAL A 154 -19.60 -18.81 37.00
CA VAL A 154 -20.78 -17.99 37.35
C VAL A 154 -22.05 -18.84 37.35
N PHE A 155 -22.26 -19.68 36.33
CA PHE A 155 -23.38 -20.62 36.33
C PHE A 155 -23.38 -21.55 37.54
N LYS A 156 -22.21 -22.07 37.96
CA LYS A 156 -22.11 -22.90 39.17
C LYS A 156 -22.46 -22.12 40.43
N PHE A 157 -21.94 -20.89 40.57
CA PHE A 157 -22.27 -20.01 41.69
C PHE A 157 -23.77 -19.70 41.78
N LEU A 158 -24.45 -19.53 40.65
CA LEU A 158 -25.91 -19.33 40.61
C LEU A 158 -26.74 -20.59 40.88
N GLU A 159 -26.14 -21.79 40.87
CA GLU A 159 -26.84 -23.08 40.87
C GLU A 159 -26.43 -23.99 42.04
N TYR A 160 -26.86 -23.64 43.25
CA TYR A 160 -26.65 -24.45 44.44
C TYR A 160 -27.21 -25.88 44.29
N LYS A 161 -26.40 -26.87 44.70
CA LYS A 161 -26.78 -28.28 44.79
C LYS A 161 -26.66 -28.77 46.22
N LYS A 162 -27.72 -29.44 46.71
CA LYS A 162 -27.81 -29.96 48.08
C LYS A 162 -26.70 -30.97 48.44
N ASP A 163 -26.16 -31.67 47.44
CA ASP A 163 -25.04 -32.62 47.56
C ASP A 163 -23.67 -32.02 47.19
N SER A 164 -23.43 -30.73 47.43
CA SER A 164 -22.09 -30.13 47.30
C SER A 164 -21.14 -30.62 48.42
N LYS A 165 -20.75 -31.90 48.35
CA LYS A 165 -19.68 -32.48 49.16
C LYS A 165 -18.44 -31.61 49.00
N CYS A 166 -17.99 -30.99 50.09
CA CYS A 166 -16.83 -30.10 50.11
C CYS A 166 -15.53 -30.92 50.02
N ALA A 167 -15.30 -31.56 48.87
CA ALA A 167 -14.27 -32.56 48.66
C ALA A 167 -12.85 -32.01 48.83
N PHE A 168 -12.62 -30.76 48.42
CA PHE A 168 -11.33 -30.08 48.52
C PHE A 168 -10.93 -29.82 49.99
N PHE A 169 -11.88 -29.49 50.86
CA PHE A 169 -11.68 -29.38 52.31
C PHE A 169 -12.13 -30.65 53.07
N GLY A 170 -11.96 -31.82 52.44
CA GLY A 170 -12.55 -33.10 52.86
C GLY A 170 -12.14 -33.63 54.24
N LYS A 171 -11.08 -33.09 54.87
CA LYS A 171 -10.73 -33.36 56.27
C LYS A 171 -11.60 -32.60 57.28
N PHE A 172 -11.93 -31.33 57.02
CA PHE A 172 -12.68 -30.47 57.94
C PHE A 172 -14.22 -30.63 57.84
N CYS A 173 -14.73 -31.16 56.72
CA CYS A 173 -16.16 -31.16 56.41
C CYS A 173 -16.87 -32.52 56.55
N LYS A 174 -16.31 -33.49 57.30
CA LYS A 174 -16.99 -34.78 57.56
C LYS A 174 -18.11 -34.64 58.61
N ALA A 175 -19.36 -34.70 58.17
CA ALA A 175 -20.50 -35.00 59.05
C ALA A 175 -20.67 -36.52 59.20
N LYS A 176 -21.08 -37.00 60.38
CA LYS A 176 -21.64 -38.35 60.54
C LYS A 176 -23.03 -38.40 59.87
N LYS A 177 -23.49 -39.60 59.46
CA LYS A 177 -24.87 -39.79 58.98
C LYS A 177 -25.86 -39.19 60.00
N GLY A 178 -26.83 -38.40 59.52
CA GLY A 178 -27.87 -37.78 60.35
C GLY A 178 -27.56 -36.38 60.90
N ALA A 179 -26.32 -35.90 60.85
CA ALA A 179 -25.96 -34.57 61.36
C ALA A 179 -25.91 -33.49 60.25
N GLU A 180 -26.29 -32.26 60.58
CA GLU A 180 -26.11 -31.10 59.68
C GLU A 180 -24.63 -30.87 59.31
N SER A 181 -24.39 -30.29 58.13
CA SER A 181 -23.05 -29.94 57.69
C SER A 181 -22.43 -28.87 58.61
N ARG A 182 -21.29 -29.20 59.24
CA ARG A 182 -20.45 -28.25 60.00
C ARG A 182 -19.81 -27.15 59.13
N CYS A 183 -19.83 -27.31 57.80
CA CYS A 183 -19.23 -26.33 56.88
C CYS A 183 -20.08 -25.05 56.80
N VAL A 184 -19.51 -23.93 57.26
CA VAL A 184 -20.14 -22.61 57.21
C VAL A 184 -20.51 -22.22 55.78
N ILE A 185 -19.64 -22.51 54.80
CA ILE A 185 -19.89 -22.25 53.37
C ILE A 185 -21.15 -23.00 52.90
N THR A 186 -21.28 -24.29 53.24
CA THR A 186 -22.46 -25.09 52.86
C THR A 186 -23.75 -24.55 53.49
N ARG A 187 -23.73 -24.15 54.78
CA ARG A 187 -24.88 -23.51 55.45
C ARG A 187 -25.25 -22.18 54.79
N PHE A 188 -24.26 -21.35 54.46
CA PHE A 188 -24.48 -20.07 53.79
C PHE A 188 -25.06 -20.25 52.39
N SER A 189 -24.54 -21.22 51.61
CA SER A 189 -25.09 -21.62 50.31
C SER A 189 -26.53 -22.11 50.37
N GLN A 190 -26.91 -22.85 51.42
CA GLN A 190 -28.30 -23.26 51.66
C GLN A 190 -29.22 -22.05 51.95
N LYS A 191 -28.74 -21.06 52.72
CA LYS A 191 -29.49 -19.85 53.08
C LYS A 191 -29.69 -18.91 51.88
N THR A 192 -28.65 -18.69 51.06
CA THR A 192 -28.74 -17.80 49.88
C THR A 192 -29.30 -18.48 48.63
N GLY A 193 -29.16 -19.80 48.49
CA GLY A 193 -29.44 -20.53 47.26
C GLY A 193 -28.35 -20.42 46.19
N LEU A 194 -27.14 -19.95 46.56
CA LEU A 194 -25.98 -19.76 45.67
C LEU A 194 -24.84 -20.68 46.12
N ASP A 195 -24.10 -21.30 45.19
CA ASP A 195 -22.96 -22.16 45.56
C ASP A 195 -21.69 -21.34 45.81
N TRP A 196 -21.51 -20.87 47.05
CA TRP A 196 -20.35 -20.06 47.45
C TRP A 196 -18.99 -20.75 47.26
N MET A 197 -18.92 -22.07 47.06
CA MET A 197 -17.67 -22.73 46.63
C MET A 197 -17.18 -22.22 45.26
N TRP A 198 -18.10 -21.72 44.40
CA TRP A 198 -17.78 -21.19 43.08
C TRP A 198 -17.65 -19.67 43.04
N PHE A 199 -17.86 -18.97 44.15
CA PHE A 199 -17.70 -17.51 44.24
C PHE A 199 -16.25 -17.08 43.92
N LEU A 200 -15.28 -17.64 44.64
CA LEU A 200 -13.86 -17.30 44.43
C LEU A 200 -13.34 -17.70 43.04
N PRO A 201 -13.62 -18.92 42.49
CA PRO A 201 -13.33 -19.24 41.09
C PRO A 201 -13.95 -18.25 40.10
N SER A 202 -15.20 -17.82 40.30
CA SER A 202 -15.85 -16.82 39.44
C SER A 202 -15.16 -15.46 39.52
N LEU A 203 -14.74 -15.03 40.71
CA LEU A 203 -14.05 -13.76 40.91
C LEU A 203 -12.66 -13.76 40.25
N ILE A 204 -11.89 -14.83 40.42
CA ILE A 204 -10.55 -14.98 39.80
C ILE A 204 -10.65 -15.01 38.27
N LEU A 205 -11.53 -15.85 37.72
CA LEU A 205 -11.72 -15.96 36.26
C LEU A 205 -12.33 -14.68 35.67
N GLY A 206 -13.24 -14.01 36.38
CA GLY A 206 -13.81 -12.73 35.98
C GLY A 206 -12.79 -11.60 35.95
N PHE A 207 -11.91 -11.53 36.95
CA PHE A 207 -10.81 -10.56 36.99
C PHE A 207 -9.81 -10.81 35.85
N LEU A 208 -9.40 -12.06 35.63
CA LEU A 208 -8.51 -12.44 34.51
C LEU A 208 -9.16 -12.12 33.16
N SER A 209 -10.44 -12.46 32.99
CA SER A 209 -11.23 -12.12 31.80
C SER A 209 -11.25 -10.61 31.56
N LEU A 210 -11.53 -9.80 32.59
CA LEU A 210 -11.63 -8.34 32.48
C LEU A 210 -10.27 -7.66 32.22
N LYS A 211 -9.17 -8.19 32.79
CA LYS A 211 -7.81 -7.72 32.49
C LYS A 211 -7.34 -8.12 31.08
N THR A 212 -7.96 -9.11 30.46
CA THR A 212 -7.77 -9.44 29.04
C THR A 212 -8.66 -8.54 28.15
N HIS A 213 -9.97 -8.44 28.41
CA HIS A 213 -10.87 -7.54 27.68
C HIS A 213 -12.11 -7.07 28.47
N ASP A 214 -12.39 -5.77 28.35
CA ASP A 214 -13.60 -5.09 28.82
C ASP A 214 -14.94 -5.75 28.44
N LEU A 215 -15.00 -6.57 27.38
CA LEU A 215 -16.21 -7.28 26.94
C LEU A 215 -16.75 -8.28 27.98
N THR A 216 -15.97 -8.60 29.00
CA THR A 216 -16.38 -9.40 30.17
C THR A 216 -17.68 -8.91 30.81
N VAL A 217 -17.98 -7.61 30.75
CA VAL A 217 -19.22 -7.01 31.31
C VAL A 217 -20.52 -7.61 30.73
N ASN A 218 -20.47 -8.22 29.55
CA ASN A 218 -21.62 -8.91 28.94
C ASN A 218 -22.13 -10.13 29.75
N ILE A 219 -21.38 -10.57 30.76
CA ILE A 219 -21.86 -11.56 31.73
C ILE A 219 -23.06 -11.03 32.53
N VAL A 220 -23.13 -9.72 32.80
CA VAL A 220 -24.18 -9.11 33.65
C VAL A 220 -25.57 -9.23 33.01
N PRO A 221 -25.82 -8.79 31.76
CA PRO A 221 -27.12 -9.03 31.11
C PRO A 221 -27.41 -10.53 30.94
N THR A 222 -26.39 -11.38 30.72
CA THR A 222 -26.59 -12.85 30.67
C THR A 222 -27.10 -13.40 32.01
N ILE A 223 -26.53 -12.95 33.14
CA ILE A 223 -27.02 -13.26 34.50
C ILE A 223 -28.46 -12.79 34.66
N LEU A 224 -28.75 -11.52 34.38
CA LEU A 224 -30.07 -10.92 34.60
C LEU A 224 -31.16 -11.62 33.79
N VAL A 225 -30.92 -11.90 32.49
CA VAL A 225 -31.86 -12.64 31.64
C VAL A 225 -32.04 -14.07 32.13
N TYR A 226 -30.98 -14.76 32.58
CA TYR A 226 -31.10 -16.11 33.13
C TYR A 226 -31.94 -16.15 34.42
N LEU A 227 -31.66 -15.25 35.38
CA LEU A 227 -32.41 -15.14 36.63
C LEU A 227 -33.88 -14.78 36.37
N LEU A 228 -34.15 -13.87 35.43
CA LEU A 228 -35.51 -13.50 35.02
C LEU A 228 -36.25 -14.69 34.41
N VAL A 229 -35.69 -15.35 33.39
CA VAL A 229 -36.31 -16.51 32.72
C VAL A 229 -36.57 -17.64 33.71
N MET A 230 -35.61 -17.96 34.59
CA MET A 230 -35.79 -19.01 35.61
C MET A 230 -36.80 -18.60 36.71
N GLY A 231 -36.80 -17.33 37.12
CA GLY A 231 -37.73 -16.79 38.11
C GLY A 231 -39.18 -16.80 37.62
N LEU A 232 -39.42 -16.32 36.40
CA LEU A 232 -40.73 -16.33 35.74
C LEU A 232 -41.21 -17.76 35.44
N PHE A 233 -40.31 -18.65 35.01
CA PHE A 233 -40.63 -20.06 34.78
C PHE A 233 -41.10 -20.76 36.07
N LEU A 234 -40.43 -20.54 37.20
CA LEU A 234 -40.87 -21.08 38.49
C LEU A 234 -42.15 -20.41 39.01
N PHE A 235 -42.29 -19.11 38.82
CA PHE A 235 -43.49 -18.35 39.20
C PHE A 235 -44.74 -18.85 38.46
N PHE A 236 -44.74 -18.81 37.13
CA PHE A 236 -45.91 -19.18 36.33
C PHE A 236 -46.10 -20.70 36.21
N LYS A 237 -45.06 -21.45 35.83
CA LYS A 237 -45.20 -22.89 35.51
C LYS A 237 -45.14 -23.81 36.73
N LYS A 238 -44.55 -23.38 37.85
CA LYS A 238 -44.53 -24.14 39.11
C LYS A 238 -45.29 -23.50 40.27
N LYS A 239 -45.97 -22.37 40.05
CA LYS A 239 -46.69 -21.59 41.08
C LYS A 239 -45.81 -21.17 42.29
N GLN A 240 -44.48 -21.18 42.14
CA GLN A 240 -43.53 -20.86 43.20
C GLN A 240 -43.32 -19.34 43.31
N LYS A 241 -44.27 -18.67 43.97
CA LYS A 241 -44.30 -17.21 44.17
C LYS A 241 -43.00 -16.67 44.78
N ASN A 242 -42.51 -17.28 45.86
CA ASN A 242 -41.20 -16.98 46.45
C ASN A 242 -40.17 -18.03 46.00
N ASN A 243 -39.43 -17.72 44.95
CA ASN A 243 -38.30 -18.54 44.48
C ASN A 243 -36.97 -17.78 44.57
N HIS A 244 -35.85 -18.51 44.67
CA HIS A 244 -34.56 -17.89 44.94
C HIS A 244 -34.06 -17.00 43.78
N TYR A 245 -34.41 -17.29 42.51
CA TYR A 245 -34.03 -16.42 41.40
C TYR A 245 -34.65 -15.04 41.52
N LEU A 246 -35.95 -14.93 41.81
CA LEU A 246 -36.59 -13.62 42.01
C LEU A 246 -35.99 -12.87 43.20
N ARG A 247 -35.65 -13.56 44.29
CA ARG A 247 -34.92 -12.96 45.43
C ARG A 247 -33.52 -12.48 45.04
N VAL A 248 -32.76 -13.28 44.29
CA VAL A 248 -31.42 -12.92 43.80
C VAL A 248 -31.48 -11.77 42.78
N THR A 249 -32.46 -11.73 41.88
CA THR A 249 -32.70 -10.58 40.98
C THR A 249 -32.99 -9.31 41.79
N GLY A 250 -33.87 -9.38 42.79
CA GLY A 250 -34.16 -8.25 43.68
C GLY A 250 -32.90 -7.76 44.40
N ILE A 251 -32.08 -8.68 44.94
CA ILE A 251 -30.79 -8.36 45.55
C ILE A 251 -29.84 -7.72 44.52
N PHE A 252 -29.73 -8.23 43.30
CA PHE A 252 -28.87 -7.68 42.26
C PHE A 252 -29.29 -6.26 41.84
N VAL A 253 -30.59 -6.00 41.69
CA VAL A 253 -31.13 -4.67 41.36
C VAL A 253 -30.90 -3.69 42.51
N LEU A 254 -31.25 -4.05 43.74
CA LEU A 254 -31.04 -3.21 44.93
C LEU A 254 -29.55 -2.95 45.19
N SER A 255 -28.69 -3.97 45.01
CA SER A 255 -27.23 -3.82 45.11
C SER A 255 -26.69 -2.91 44.01
N GLY A 256 -27.22 -3.00 42.79
CA GLY A 256 -26.86 -2.10 41.68
C GLY A 256 -27.22 -0.64 41.98
N LEU A 257 -28.41 -0.39 42.52
CA LEU A 257 -28.85 0.94 42.93
C LEU A 257 -28.02 1.49 44.10
N ALA A 258 -27.69 0.67 45.11
CA ALA A 258 -26.79 1.05 46.20
C ALA A 258 -25.33 1.26 45.73
N LEU A 259 -24.87 0.50 44.72
CA LEU A 259 -23.58 0.72 44.06
C LEU A 259 -23.54 2.05 43.30
N ILE A 260 -24.69 2.58 42.86
CA ILE A 260 -24.80 3.89 42.21
C ILE A 260 -24.76 5.03 43.24
N SER A 261 -25.36 4.88 44.43
CA SER A 261 -25.29 5.93 45.46
C SER A 261 -23.93 6.01 46.17
N ILE A 262 -23.20 4.89 46.31
CA ILE A 262 -21.86 4.84 46.94
C ILE A 262 -20.73 4.94 45.88
N LEU A 263 -21.08 5.14 44.60
CA LEU A 263 -20.15 5.13 43.47
C LEU A 263 -18.98 6.12 43.56
N PRO A 264 -19.13 7.35 44.11
CA PRO A 264 -18.00 8.27 44.30
C PRO A 264 -16.92 7.71 45.24
N PHE A 265 -17.33 7.11 46.35
CA PHE A 265 -16.41 6.54 47.34
C PHE A 265 -15.70 5.30 46.81
N LEU A 266 -16.42 4.39 46.15
CA LEU A 266 -15.87 3.13 45.64
C LEU A 266 -14.87 3.31 44.49
N LYS A 267 -14.84 4.47 43.82
CA LYS A 267 -13.80 4.83 42.85
C LYS A 267 -12.40 4.93 43.48
N THR A 268 -12.29 5.21 44.78
CA THR A 268 -10.99 5.37 45.48
C THR A 268 -10.25 4.04 45.69
N ILE A 269 -10.97 2.91 45.72
CA ILE A 269 -10.41 1.58 45.96
C ILE A 269 -9.87 1.00 44.64
N PRO A 270 -8.55 0.77 44.44
CA PRO A 270 -7.96 0.57 43.12
C PRO A 270 -8.57 -0.55 42.26
N ILE A 271 -8.95 -1.68 42.87
CA ILE A 271 -9.57 -2.81 42.16
C ILE A 271 -11.04 -2.52 41.82
N ILE A 272 -11.79 -1.93 42.76
CA ILE A 272 -13.24 -1.70 42.62
C ILE A 272 -13.47 -0.51 41.67
N GLY A 273 -12.73 0.58 41.81
CA GLY A 273 -12.75 1.73 40.92
C GLY A 273 -12.43 1.36 39.46
N TYR A 274 -11.45 0.48 39.23
CA TYR A 274 -11.16 -0.05 37.89
C TYR A 274 -12.36 -0.80 37.29
N ILE A 275 -13.05 -1.64 38.08
CA ILE A 275 -14.24 -2.38 37.63
C ILE A 275 -15.40 -1.41 37.34
N LEU A 276 -15.66 -0.46 38.23
CA LEU A 276 -16.72 0.54 38.09
C LEU A 276 -16.50 1.46 36.89
N GLN A 277 -15.27 1.93 36.65
CA GLN A 277 -14.94 2.74 35.47
C GLN A 277 -15.23 1.99 34.17
N LYS A 278 -14.93 0.69 34.11
CA LYS A 278 -15.25 -0.15 32.94
C LYS A 278 -16.75 -0.40 32.78
N ALA A 279 -17.49 -0.57 33.87
CA ALA A 279 -18.95 -0.71 33.82
C ALA A 279 -19.65 0.58 33.33
N VAL A 280 -19.24 1.75 33.82
CA VAL A 280 -19.77 3.06 33.39
C VAL A 280 -19.38 3.39 31.95
N GLY A 281 -18.15 3.07 31.53
CA GLY A 281 -17.75 3.21 30.13
C GLY A 281 -18.56 2.31 29.17
N ALA A 282 -19.03 1.16 29.64
CA ALA A 282 -19.88 0.27 28.86
C ALA A 282 -21.31 0.83 28.67
N THR A 283 -21.89 1.52 29.66
CA THR A 283 -23.23 2.12 29.49
C THR A 283 -23.23 3.28 28.49
N SER A 284 -22.15 4.07 28.41
CA SER A 284 -22.00 5.11 27.36
C SER A 284 -21.87 4.55 25.93
N ALA A 285 -21.64 3.24 25.76
CA ALA A 285 -21.60 2.58 24.45
C ALA A 285 -22.95 1.97 24.02
N VAL A 286 -24.02 2.15 24.82
CA VAL A 286 -25.35 1.59 24.57
C VAL A 286 -26.31 2.64 24.01
N ALA A 287 -26.94 2.32 22.87
CA ALA A 287 -28.05 3.07 22.28
C ALA A 287 -28.84 2.16 21.34
N TRP A 288 -30.13 2.43 21.11
CA TRP A 288 -30.95 1.68 20.15
C TRP A 288 -30.41 1.88 18.71
N VAL A 289 -29.71 0.87 18.18
CA VAL A 289 -29.05 0.90 16.86
C VAL A 289 -29.10 -0.51 16.26
N PHE A 290 -29.58 -0.63 15.02
CA PHE A 290 -29.75 -1.92 14.35
C PHE A 290 -28.56 -2.26 13.43
N HIS A 291 -27.89 -3.39 13.70
CA HIS A 291 -26.71 -3.90 13.01
C HIS A 291 -26.95 -5.29 12.41
N PRO A 292 -27.74 -5.42 11.33
CA PRO A 292 -28.13 -6.71 10.77
C PRO A 292 -26.94 -7.55 10.26
N SER A 293 -25.82 -6.91 9.89
CA SER A 293 -24.63 -7.60 9.38
C SER A 293 -23.96 -8.54 10.39
N TYR A 294 -24.24 -8.44 11.69
CA TYR A 294 -23.82 -9.46 12.65
C TYR A 294 -24.44 -10.85 12.38
N LEU A 295 -25.58 -10.95 11.68
CA LEU A 295 -26.18 -12.22 11.26
C LEU A 295 -25.28 -12.97 10.24
N GLN A 296 -24.69 -12.24 9.30
CA GLN A 296 -23.69 -12.80 8.37
C GLN A 296 -22.42 -13.22 9.15
N LYS A 297 -21.95 -12.37 10.07
CA LYS A 297 -20.73 -12.63 10.86
C LYS A 297 -20.85 -13.85 11.77
N VAL A 298 -22.00 -14.05 12.42
CA VAL A 298 -22.23 -15.23 13.28
C VAL A 298 -22.48 -16.51 12.49
N THR A 299 -22.79 -16.43 11.19
CA THR A 299 -22.98 -17.59 10.29
C THR A 299 -21.81 -17.86 9.34
N LEU A 300 -20.74 -17.05 9.37
CA LEU A 300 -19.58 -17.12 8.47
C LEU A 300 -18.93 -18.51 8.39
N ASP A 301 -18.89 -19.25 9.51
CA ASP A 301 -18.35 -20.63 9.57
C ASP A 301 -19.12 -21.64 8.69
N TYR A 302 -20.30 -21.28 8.18
CA TYR A 302 -21.23 -22.20 7.53
C TYR A 302 -21.45 -21.92 6.04
N SER A 303 -21.45 -22.98 5.23
CA SER A 303 -21.59 -22.89 3.76
C SER A 303 -22.87 -22.19 3.31
N TYR A 304 -23.94 -22.29 4.10
CA TYR A 304 -25.24 -21.66 3.83
C TYR A 304 -25.82 -21.07 5.12
N ILE A 305 -26.21 -19.79 5.08
CA ILE A 305 -26.73 -19.03 6.23
C ILE A 305 -27.94 -19.74 6.87
N LEU A 306 -28.91 -20.19 6.07
CA LEU A 306 -30.10 -20.90 6.56
C LEU A 306 -29.77 -22.24 7.23
N PHE A 307 -28.76 -22.96 6.75
CA PHE A 307 -28.32 -24.23 7.32
C PHE A 307 -27.61 -24.02 8.67
N GLY A 308 -26.80 -22.96 8.77
CA GLY A 308 -26.24 -22.48 10.04
C GLY A 308 -27.32 -22.08 11.05
N ILE A 309 -28.31 -21.28 10.64
CA ILE A 309 -29.44 -20.87 11.48
C ILE A 309 -30.26 -22.08 11.94
N PHE A 310 -30.50 -23.06 11.06
CA PHE A 310 -31.18 -24.31 11.41
C PHE A 310 -30.44 -25.05 12.54
N PHE A 311 -29.13 -25.30 12.39
CA PHE A 311 -28.36 -26.02 13.41
C PHE A 311 -28.18 -25.25 14.72
N ILE A 312 -28.07 -23.92 14.67
CA ILE A 312 -28.11 -23.06 15.87
C ILE A 312 -29.47 -23.21 16.58
N SER A 313 -30.58 -23.14 15.84
CA SER A 313 -31.93 -23.13 16.42
C SER A 313 -32.33 -24.49 17.00
N ILE A 314 -32.15 -25.58 16.25
CA ILE A 314 -32.44 -26.93 16.74
C ILE A 314 -31.47 -27.31 17.87
N GLY A 315 -30.20 -26.89 17.76
CA GLY A 315 -29.20 -27.03 18.82
C GLY A 315 -29.60 -26.34 20.11
N ALA A 316 -30.08 -25.08 20.04
CA ALA A 316 -30.51 -24.32 21.21
C ALA A 316 -31.73 -24.97 21.90
N TYR A 317 -32.75 -25.34 21.11
CA TYR A 317 -33.91 -26.07 21.60
C TYR A 317 -33.53 -27.39 22.28
N LEU A 318 -32.65 -28.19 21.66
CA LEU A 318 -32.20 -29.47 22.19
C LEU A 318 -31.32 -29.31 23.43
N MET A 319 -30.44 -28.31 23.48
CA MET A 319 -29.64 -27.99 24.67
C MET A 319 -30.53 -27.74 25.87
N ILE A 320 -31.55 -26.88 25.74
CA ILE A 320 -32.54 -26.60 26.79
C ILE A 320 -33.33 -27.87 27.13
N ARG A 321 -33.85 -28.61 26.14
CA ARG A 321 -34.71 -29.79 26.35
C ARG A 321 -33.97 -31.00 26.94
N LYS A 322 -32.67 -31.17 26.67
CA LYS A 322 -31.87 -32.33 27.12
C LYS A 322 -31.03 -32.05 28.36
N TYR A 323 -30.52 -30.84 28.53
CA TYR A 323 -29.61 -30.49 29.63
C TYR A 323 -30.21 -29.43 30.58
N GLY A 324 -31.44 -28.97 30.33
CA GLY A 324 -32.18 -28.11 31.24
C GLY A 324 -31.45 -26.79 31.51
N LYS A 325 -31.28 -26.46 32.78
CA LYS A 325 -30.69 -25.19 33.24
C LYS A 325 -29.32 -24.87 32.64
N ILE A 326 -28.42 -25.85 32.55
CA ILE A 326 -27.08 -25.62 31.98
C ILE A 326 -27.13 -25.49 30.45
N GLY A 327 -28.08 -26.16 29.80
CA GLY A 327 -28.40 -25.94 28.39
C GLY A 327 -28.89 -24.51 28.13
N LEU A 328 -29.86 -24.05 28.93
CA LEU A 328 -30.38 -22.67 28.90
C LEU A 328 -29.26 -21.64 29.13
N TRP A 329 -28.41 -21.84 30.14
CA TRP A 329 -27.28 -20.94 30.39
C TRP A 329 -26.30 -20.86 29.19
N THR A 330 -25.99 -22.01 28.57
CA THR A 330 -25.11 -22.06 27.39
C THR A 330 -25.73 -21.30 26.22
N VAL A 331 -27.05 -21.46 26.00
CA VAL A 331 -27.80 -20.75 24.95
C VAL A 331 -27.90 -19.25 25.22
N LEU A 332 -28.15 -18.82 26.46
CA LEU A 332 -28.21 -17.39 26.82
C LEU A 332 -26.83 -16.73 26.75
N SER A 333 -25.76 -17.43 27.12
CA SER A 333 -24.38 -16.94 26.96
C SER A 333 -23.98 -16.74 25.49
N PHE A 334 -24.62 -17.44 24.56
CA PHE A 334 -24.51 -17.19 23.12
C PHE A 334 -25.42 -16.04 22.67
N LEU A 335 -26.73 -16.12 22.97
CA LEU A 335 -27.74 -15.24 22.39
C LEU A 335 -27.77 -13.84 23.00
N VAL A 336 -27.62 -13.67 24.32
CA VAL A 336 -27.80 -12.35 24.96
C VAL A 336 -26.77 -11.34 24.46
N PRO A 337 -25.45 -11.63 24.40
CA PRO A 337 -24.49 -10.67 23.89
C PRO A 337 -24.61 -10.46 22.37
N LEU A 338 -25.11 -11.45 21.61
CA LEU A 338 -25.37 -11.32 20.18
C LEU A 338 -26.57 -10.40 19.90
N VAL A 339 -27.66 -10.53 20.66
CA VAL A 339 -28.83 -9.63 20.58
C VAL A 339 -28.43 -8.20 20.96
N LEU A 340 -27.62 -8.03 22.01
CA LEU A 340 -27.09 -6.71 22.37
C LEU A 340 -26.21 -6.13 21.25
N ALA A 341 -25.38 -6.96 20.58
CA ALA A 341 -24.59 -6.52 19.43
C ALA A 341 -25.46 -6.05 18.25
N ILE A 342 -26.56 -6.75 17.97
CA ILE A 342 -27.47 -6.46 16.84
C ILE A 342 -28.33 -5.22 17.11
N PHE A 343 -28.77 -4.97 18.35
CA PHE A 343 -29.79 -3.95 18.64
C PHE A 343 -29.37 -2.78 19.55
N THR A 344 -28.20 -2.84 20.20
CA THR A 344 -27.88 -1.92 21.32
C THR A 344 -26.48 -1.28 21.32
N TRP A 345 -25.55 -1.66 20.44
CA TRP A 345 -24.16 -1.16 20.51
C TRP A 345 -23.90 0.03 19.57
N LYS A 346 -23.62 1.21 20.13
CA LYS A 346 -23.32 2.45 19.39
C LYS A 346 -21.88 2.47 18.87
N ARG A 347 -21.53 1.59 17.93
CA ARG A 347 -20.20 1.56 17.26
C ARG A 347 -20.20 0.80 15.94
N ASN A 348 -19.12 0.92 15.18
CA ASN A 348 -18.87 0.16 13.95
C ASN A 348 -18.91 -1.36 14.18
N VAL A 349 -19.51 -2.10 13.24
CA VAL A 349 -19.63 -3.56 13.27
C VAL A 349 -18.26 -4.23 13.11
N GLY A 350 -17.95 -5.23 13.93
CA GLY A 350 -16.71 -6.00 13.84
C GLY A 350 -16.79 -7.32 14.61
N ASP A 351 -16.29 -8.40 14.01
CA ASP A 351 -16.43 -9.78 14.47
C ASP A 351 -15.82 -9.97 15.87
N GLN A 352 -14.76 -9.23 16.18
CA GLN A 352 -14.07 -9.25 17.47
C GLN A 352 -14.95 -8.83 18.66
N TYR A 353 -16.10 -8.18 18.43
CA TYR A 353 -17.06 -7.85 19.49
C TYR A 353 -18.01 -9.01 19.82
N ILE A 354 -18.35 -9.86 18.85
CA ILE A 354 -19.17 -11.07 19.07
C ILE A 354 -18.34 -12.34 19.32
N TYR A 355 -17.02 -12.30 19.10
CA TYR A 355 -16.11 -13.45 19.32
C TYR A 355 -16.26 -14.12 20.71
N LEU A 356 -16.66 -13.37 21.74
CA LEU A 356 -16.94 -13.92 23.08
C LEU A 356 -18.07 -14.98 23.11
N THR A 357 -19.00 -14.94 22.13
CA THR A 357 -20.12 -15.89 22.03
C THR A 357 -19.78 -17.11 21.16
N GLN A 358 -18.69 -17.05 20.38
CA GLN A 358 -18.32 -18.06 19.38
C GLN A 358 -18.20 -19.46 19.97
N LEU A 359 -17.50 -19.61 21.10
CA LEU A 359 -17.31 -20.92 21.73
C LEU A 359 -18.64 -21.52 22.22
N PHE A 360 -19.59 -20.68 22.68
CA PHE A 360 -20.93 -21.14 23.05
C PHE A 360 -21.75 -21.57 21.82
N LYS A 361 -21.64 -20.82 20.70
CA LYS A 361 -22.25 -21.19 19.41
C LYS A 361 -21.84 -22.59 18.98
N VAL A 362 -20.54 -22.89 19.04
CA VAL A 362 -19.98 -24.20 18.67
C VAL A 362 -20.54 -25.33 19.54
N ILE A 363 -20.66 -25.14 20.85
CA ILE A 363 -21.27 -26.13 21.77
C ILE A 363 -22.75 -26.37 21.41
N VAL A 364 -23.49 -25.30 21.13
CA VAL A 364 -24.92 -25.36 20.77
C VAL A 364 -25.13 -26.10 19.43
N VAL A 365 -24.32 -25.77 18.41
CA VAL A 365 -24.40 -26.40 17.07
C VAL A 365 -23.96 -27.86 17.11
N ALA A 366 -22.90 -28.21 17.84
CA ALA A 366 -22.48 -29.60 18.02
C ALA A 366 -23.58 -30.49 18.62
N CYS A 367 -24.36 -29.95 19.57
CA CYS A 367 -25.53 -30.61 20.13
C CYS A 367 -26.63 -30.82 19.06
N GLY A 368 -26.91 -29.79 18.26
CA GLY A 368 -27.86 -29.86 17.14
C GLY A 368 -27.50 -30.96 16.13
N ILE A 369 -26.26 -30.93 15.61
CA ILE A 369 -25.73 -31.93 14.68
C ILE A 369 -25.89 -33.35 15.24
N TYR A 370 -25.39 -33.60 16.45
CA TYR A 370 -25.43 -34.93 17.06
C TYR A 370 -26.84 -35.52 17.13
N PHE A 371 -27.83 -34.74 17.58
CA PHE A 371 -29.19 -35.23 17.72
C PHE A 371 -29.95 -35.31 16.40
N VAL A 372 -29.64 -34.47 15.40
CA VAL A 372 -30.16 -34.62 14.03
C VAL A 372 -29.62 -35.90 13.40
N SER A 373 -28.30 -36.13 13.46
CA SER A 373 -27.69 -37.39 12.99
C SER A 373 -28.26 -38.61 13.72
N GLN A 374 -28.49 -38.53 15.04
CA GLN A 374 -29.11 -39.61 15.81
C GLN A 374 -30.59 -39.81 15.45
N GLY A 375 -31.33 -38.74 15.13
CA GLY A 375 -32.72 -38.80 14.71
C GLY A 375 -32.88 -39.54 13.39
N ILE A 376 -32.14 -39.11 12.36
CA ILE A 376 -32.15 -39.72 11.02
C ILE A 376 -31.69 -41.19 11.10
N ALA A 377 -30.60 -41.48 11.82
CA ALA A 377 -30.05 -42.84 11.90
C ALA A 377 -30.99 -43.87 12.53
N LYS A 378 -31.97 -43.46 13.36
CA LYS A 378 -32.98 -44.34 13.95
C LYS A 378 -34.02 -44.84 12.96
N LEU A 379 -34.14 -44.21 11.79
CA LEU A 379 -35.05 -44.64 10.71
C LEU A 379 -34.51 -45.89 9.98
N PHE A 380 -33.27 -46.32 10.26
CA PHE A 380 -32.58 -47.38 9.53
C PHE A 380 -32.09 -48.49 10.47
N LYS A 381 -32.23 -49.76 10.01
CA LYS A 381 -31.80 -50.96 10.74
C LYS A 381 -30.32 -50.92 11.17
N ASN A 382 -29.43 -50.31 10.39
CA ASN A 382 -28.00 -50.17 10.73
C ASN A 382 -27.67 -48.80 11.32
N THR A 383 -28.34 -48.44 12.42
CA THR A 383 -28.24 -47.13 13.09
C THR A 383 -26.80 -46.67 13.35
N LYS A 384 -25.86 -47.58 13.68
CA LYS A 384 -24.46 -47.20 13.95
C LYS A 384 -23.70 -46.75 12.69
N LYS A 385 -23.82 -47.46 11.56
CA LYS A 385 -23.18 -47.04 10.30
C LYS A 385 -23.84 -45.77 9.76
N VAL A 386 -25.18 -45.71 9.76
CA VAL A 386 -25.93 -44.54 9.26
C VAL A 386 -25.65 -43.29 10.09
N PHE A 387 -25.53 -43.39 11.42
CA PHE A 387 -25.15 -42.25 12.27
C PHE A 387 -23.81 -41.64 11.84
N MET A 388 -22.79 -42.47 11.61
CA MET A 388 -21.47 -41.99 11.19
C MET A 388 -21.49 -41.37 9.79
N LEU A 389 -22.24 -41.96 8.85
CA LEU A 389 -22.40 -41.44 7.49
C LEU A 389 -23.13 -40.09 7.49
N VAL A 390 -24.27 -39.99 8.19
CA VAL A 390 -25.05 -38.75 8.29
C VAL A 390 -24.28 -37.66 9.04
N LEU A 391 -23.51 -38.02 10.08
CA LEU A 391 -22.62 -37.08 10.76
C LEU A 391 -21.52 -36.56 9.82
N GLY A 392 -20.89 -37.43 9.04
CA GLY A 392 -19.87 -37.05 8.04
C GLY A 392 -20.43 -36.11 6.98
N LEU A 393 -21.59 -36.43 6.40
CA LEU A 393 -22.26 -35.58 5.40
C LEU A 393 -22.66 -34.21 5.98
N ILE A 394 -23.21 -34.16 7.19
CA ILE A 394 -23.57 -32.89 7.83
C ILE A 394 -22.30 -32.05 8.07
N LEU A 395 -21.21 -32.63 8.56
CA LEU A 395 -19.96 -31.89 8.77
C LEU A 395 -19.33 -31.40 7.47
N LEU A 396 -19.39 -32.20 6.41
CA LEU A 396 -18.88 -31.84 5.07
C LEU A 396 -19.67 -30.68 4.44
N LEU A 397 -21.00 -30.72 4.53
CA LEU A 397 -21.89 -29.71 3.93
C LEU A 397 -22.00 -28.44 4.78
N LEU A 398 -21.93 -28.56 6.11
CA LEU A 398 -22.11 -27.44 7.02
C LEU A 398 -20.89 -26.54 7.09
N VAL A 399 -19.66 -27.08 7.12
CA VAL A 399 -18.44 -26.27 7.27
C VAL A 399 -18.12 -25.56 5.95
N ASN A 400 -17.93 -24.24 6.03
CA ASN A 400 -17.60 -23.38 4.89
C ASN A 400 -16.16 -23.60 4.39
N PHE A 401 -15.93 -24.67 3.63
CA PHE A 401 -14.61 -24.98 3.06
C PHE A 401 -14.20 -24.00 1.94
N SER A 402 -15.13 -23.43 1.19
CA SER A 402 -14.83 -22.52 0.06
C SER A 402 -14.19 -21.21 0.52
N PHE A 403 -14.47 -20.74 1.74
CA PHE A 403 -13.79 -19.56 2.31
C PHE A 403 -12.25 -19.67 2.25
N PHE A 404 -11.68 -20.85 2.56
CA PHE A 404 -10.23 -21.05 2.56
C PHE A 404 -9.57 -20.93 1.18
N TYR A 405 -10.35 -21.11 0.12
CA TYR A 405 -9.95 -20.97 -1.29
C TYR A 405 -10.44 -19.65 -1.93
N SER A 406 -11.13 -18.79 -1.18
CA SER A 406 -11.55 -17.45 -1.63
C SER A 406 -10.47 -16.38 -1.36
N GLU A 407 -10.53 -15.22 -2.01
CA GLU A 407 -9.67 -14.05 -1.74
C GLU A 407 -9.65 -13.61 -0.25
N HIS A 408 -10.71 -13.93 0.49
CA HIS A 408 -10.85 -13.63 1.91
C HIS A 408 -10.06 -14.61 2.81
N GLY A 409 -9.55 -15.72 2.26
CA GLY A 409 -8.94 -16.83 2.98
C GLY A 409 -7.61 -16.52 3.67
N PHE A 410 -7.32 -17.21 4.79
CA PHE A 410 -6.12 -16.98 5.61
C PHE A 410 -4.81 -17.56 5.06
N TYR A 411 -4.86 -18.18 3.88
CA TYR A 411 -3.78 -18.97 3.28
C TYR A 411 -3.43 -18.56 1.84
N GLN A 412 -4.11 -17.54 1.28
CA GLN A 412 -3.90 -17.09 -0.09
C GLN A 412 -2.51 -16.49 -0.33
N SER A 413 -2.13 -16.32 -1.59
CA SER A 413 -0.94 -15.53 -1.91
C SER A 413 -1.15 -14.06 -1.54
N VAL A 414 -0.05 -13.34 -1.41
CA VAL A 414 -0.06 -11.91 -1.08
C VAL A 414 -0.81 -11.09 -2.15
N LYS A 415 -0.77 -11.51 -3.44
CA LYS A 415 -1.41 -10.81 -4.56
C LYS A 415 -2.93 -10.92 -4.58
N GLU A 416 -3.47 -12.01 -4.06
CA GLU A 416 -4.92 -12.33 -4.07
C GLU A 416 -5.61 -11.87 -2.77
N TRP A 417 -4.86 -11.30 -1.83
CA TRP A 417 -5.37 -10.97 -0.50
C TRP A 417 -6.04 -9.59 -0.45
N GLN A 418 -7.23 -9.54 0.14
CA GLN A 418 -8.03 -8.31 0.22
C GLN A 418 -7.52 -7.24 1.20
N HIS A 419 -6.45 -7.51 1.95
CA HIS A 419 -5.84 -6.55 2.88
C HIS A 419 -4.51 -6.01 2.34
N SER A 420 -4.23 -4.73 2.64
CA SER A 420 -3.03 -4.01 2.26
C SER A 420 -1.74 -4.74 2.63
N ASN A 421 -0.88 -5.10 1.67
CA ASN A 421 0.45 -5.61 2.04
C ASN A 421 1.42 -4.49 2.40
N TYR A 422 1.40 -4.09 3.67
CA TYR A 422 2.31 -3.05 4.17
C TYR A 422 3.79 -3.46 4.21
N ARG A 423 4.14 -4.76 4.10
CA ARG A 423 5.54 -5.20 4.11
C ARG A 423 6.23 -4.81 2.81
N GLU A 424 5.87 -5.45 1.69
CA GLU A 424 6.49 -5.22 0.38
C GLU A 424 6.35 -3.76 -0.12
N VAL A 425 5.30 -3.04 0.29
CA VAL A 425 5.16 -1.61 0.00
C VAL A 425 6.18 -0.74 0.76
N PHE A 426 6.50 -1.08 2.01
CA PHE A 426 7.53 -0.37 2.77
C PHE A 426 8.93 -0.84 2.38
N ASP A 427 9.12 -2.13 2.07
CA ASP A 427 10.39 -2.66 1.55
C ASP A 427 10.76 -1.92 0.24
N TYR A 428 9.82 -1.78 -0.70
CA TYR A 428 10.01 -1.02 -1.94
C TYR A 428 10.27 0.48 -1.69
N PHE A 429 9.59 1.09 -0.71
CA PHE A 429 9.88 2.47 -0.31
C PHE A 429 11.33 2.61 0.19
N LEU A 430 11.79 1.72 1.07
CA LEU A 430 13.16 1.74 1.60
C LEU A 430 14.21 1.47 0.51
N GLU A 431 13.87 0.68 -0.51
CA GLU A 431 14.73 0.42 -1.67
C GLU A 431 14.85 1.63 -2.62
N LYS A 432 13.78 2.44 -2.77
CA LYS A 432 13.68 3.49 -3.79
C LYS A 432 13.73 4.94 -3.29
N LYS A 433 13.72 5.15 -1.98
CA LYS A 433 13.88 6.49 -1.37
C LYS A 433 15.30 7.05 -1.56
N GLY A 434 15.42 8.35 -1.69
CA GLY A 434 16.67 9.09 -1.61
C GLY A 434 17.13 9.37 -0.17
N GLU A 435 17.94 10.41 -0.02
CA GLU A 435 18.53 10.84 1.24
C GLU A 435 17.63 11.83 1.99
N ASN A 436 17.36 13.00 1.41
CA ASN A 436 16.46 14.02 2.01
C ASN A 436 14.98 13.72 1.73
N VAL A 437 14.46 12.68 2.39
CA VAL A 437 13.13 12.11 2.13
C VAL A 437 12.22 12.10 3.36
N ALA A 438 10.96 12.52 3.18
CA ALA A 438 9.90 12.36 4.17
C ALA A 438 8.76 11.46 3.67
N LEU A 439 8.15 10.73 4.61
CA LEU A 439 7.09 9.77 4.36
C LEU A 439 5.83 10.14 5.16
N PHE A 440 4.75 10.46 4.45
CA PHE A 440 3.40 10.49 4.99
C PHE A 440 2.82 9.09 5.07
N ALA A 441 2.78 8.53 6.28
CA ALA A 441 2.17 7.24 6.59
C ALA A 441 1.40 7.30 7.92
N ARG A 442 0.58 6.27 8.20
CA ARG A 442 -0.06 6.16 9.53
C ARG A 442 1.01 5.83 10.57
N PRO A 443 1.07 6.49 11.75
CA PRO A 443 2.13 6.27 12.73
C PRO A 443 2.25 4.82 13.22
N LEU A 444 1.17 4.04 13.12
CA LEU A 444 1.15 2.61 13.46
C LEU A 444 1.98 1.72 12.51
N THR A 445 2.23 2.09 11.25
CA THR A 445 2.94 1.23 10.28
C THR A 445 4.48 1.32 10.34
N ASN A 446 5.04 2.12 11.25
CA ASN A 446 6.50 2.30 11.41
C ASN A 446 7.30 1.00 11.68
N TYR A 447 6.62 -0.12 12.01
CA TYR A 447 7.20 -1.46 12.16
C TYR A 447 8.03 -1.95 10.95
N TYR A 448 7.75 -1.43 9.75
CA TYR A 448 8.52 -1.73 8.54
C TYR A 448 9.62 -0.70 8.22
N LEU A 449 9.67 0.45 8.91
CA LEU A 449 10.75 1.44 8.77
C LEU A 449 11.97 1.11 9.65
N ARG A 450 12.20 -0.17 9.97
CA ARG A 450 13.01 -0.56 11.13
C ARG A 450 14.44 -0.02 11.07
N GLY A 451 14.81 0.82 12.05
CA GLY A 451 16.13 1.43 12.17
C GLY A 451 16.54 2.38 11.02
N ASN A 452 15.62 2.76 10.14
CA ASN A 452 15.92 3.57 8.96
C ASN A 452 15.86 5.09 9.22
N ASN A 453 15.44 5.52 10.41
CA ASN A 453 15.36 6.93 10.84
C ASN A 453 14.68 7.90 9.84
N THR A 454 13.81 7.38 8.97
CA THR A 454 13.10 8.17 7.95
C THR A 454 12.23 9.23 8.62
N LYS A 455 12.16 10.46 8.07
CA LYS A 455 11.20 11.46 8.59
C LYS A 455 9.77 10.99 8.33
N LEU A 456 9.16 10.42 9.36
CA LEU A 456 7.76 10.00 9.35
C LEU A 456 6.88 11.20 9.68
N LEU A 457 6.04 11.61 8.74
CA LEU A 457 5.05 12.67 8.89
C LEU A 457 3.67 12.03 9.13
N PRO A 458 3.26 11.79 10.40
CA PRO A 458 2.09 10.97 10.69
C PRO A 458 0.79 11.63 10.23
N TYR A 459 -0.17 10.81 9.80
CA TYR A 459 -1.56 11.24 9.63
C TYR A 459 -2.56 10.28 10.31
N GLY A 460 -3.66 10.83 10.80
CA GLY A 460 -4.63 10.19 11.69
C GLY A 460 -6.01 10.87 11.65
N GLU A 461 -6.91 10.48 12.55
CA GLU A 461 -8.24 11.10 12.64
C GLU A 461 -8.11 12.55 13.17
N ASP A 462 -7.32 12.74 14.22
CA ASP A 462 -7.03 14.04 14.85
C ASP A 462 -6.03 14.91 14.08
N ASN A 463 -5.29 14.33 13.12
CA ASN A 463 -4.27 15.02 12.32
C ASN A 463 -4.32 14.53 10.86
N GLN A 464 -5.28 15.05 10.11
CA GLN A 464 -5.54 14.65 8.71
C GLN A 464 -4.46 15.21 7.76
N LEU A 465 -4.31 14.59 6.59
CA LEU A 465 -3.45 15.11 5.52
C LEU A 465 -4.18 16.19 4.71
N THR A 466 -3.60 17.38 4.65
CA THR A 466 -4.06 18.58 3.93
C THR A 466 -3.05 18.97 2.85
N ALA A 467 -3.44 19.80 1.87
CA ALA A 467 -2.52 20.35 0.89
C ALA A 467 -1.44 21.23 1.55
N LEU A 468 -1.80 22.03 2.55
CA LEU A 468 -0.86 22.84 3.32
C LEU A 468 0.28 22.00 3.92
N ARG A 469 -0.04 20.87 4.56
CA ARG A 469 0.99 19.96 5.12
C ARG A 469 1.89 19.34 4.07
N ILE A 470 1.41 19.18 2.84
CA ILE A 470 2.23 18.71 1.72
C ILE A 470 3.16 19.84 1.26
N PHE A 471 2.66 21.07 1.08
CA PHE A 471 3.50 22.23 0.73
C PHE A 471 4.58 22.54 1.78
N GLU A 472 4.24 22.47 3.07
CA GLU A 472 5.19 22.58 4.19
C GLU A 472 6.35 21.58 4.03
N ALA A 473 6.03 20.33 3.68
CA ALA A 473 7.01 19.28 3.47
C ALA A 473 7.76 19.38 2.12
N GLN A 474 7.15 19.94 1.06
CA GLN A 474 7.80 20.19 -0.24
C GLN A 474 8.89 21.28 -0.13
N ASN A 475 8.80 22.15 0.88
CA ASN A 475 9.83 23.14 1.18
C ASN A 475 11.02 22.51 1.94
N GLU A 476 10.75 21.64 2.93
CA GLU A 476 11.76 21.03 3.82
C GLU A 476 12.49 19.82 3.18
N TYR A 477 11.82 19.04 2.32
CA TYR A 477 12.33 17.79 1.74
C TYR A 477 12.46 17.84 0.22
N ASP A 478 13.41 17.09 -0.31
CA ASP A 478 13.62 16.96 -1.76
C ASP A 478 12.87 15.77 -2.37
N GLU A 479 12.38 14.86 -1.53
CA GLU A 479 11.49 13.77 -1.92
C GLU A 479 10.39 13.53 -0.88
N LEU A 480 9.16 13.35 -1.36
CA LEU A 480 7.99 13.03 -0.53
C LEU A 480 7.31 11.76 -1.01
N TRP A 481 7.01 10.87 -0.07
CA TRP A 481 6.18 9.69 -0.30
C TRP A 481 4.89 9.77 0.52
N VAL A 482 3.78 9.26 -0.03
CA VAL A 482 2.49 9.16 0.68
C VAL A 482 1.94 7.75 0.50
N ILE A 483 1.86 6.99 1.60
CA ILE A 483 1.44 5.57 1.61
C ILE A 483 0.14 5.42 2.42
N PHE A 484 -0.97 5.08 1.76
CA PHE A 484 -2.28 5.02 2.40
C PHE A 484 -3.22 3.93 1.87
N SER A 485 -4.12 3.45 2.72
CA SER A 485 -5.22 2.54 2.33
C SER A 485 -6.58 3.19 2.57
N LYS A 486 -7.46 3.19 1.55
CA LYS A 486 -8.88 3.62 1.55
C LYS A 486 -9.22 4.86 2.40
N ASN A 487 -9.35 6.01 1.73
CA ASN A 487 -9.46 7.33 2.36
C ASN A 487 -10.52 7.48 3.46
N THR A 488 -10.06 7.93 4.62
CA THR A 488 -10.84 8.61 5.67
C THR A 488 -10.11 9.86 6.19
N ASN A 489 -8.77 9.80 6.27
CA ASN A 489 -7.93 10.80 6.94
C ASN A 489 -7.09 11.65 5.97
N ILE A 490 -7.49 11.75 4.70
CA ILE A 490 -6.87 12.57 3.66
C ILE A 490 -7.96 13.47 3.09
N LYS A 491 -7.76 14.79 3.14
CA LYS A 491 -8.72 15.79 2.65
C LYS A 491 -8.71 15.89 1.12
N GLY A 492 -9.76 16.50 0.56
CA GLY A 492 -9.97 16.58 -0.89
C GLY A 492 -9.01 17.52 -1.64
N ASP A 493 -8.50 18.55 -0.96
CA ASP A 493 -7.39 19.41 -1.41
C ASP A 493 -6.09 18.61 -1.54
N ALA A 494 -5.68 17.89 -0.49
CA ALA A 494 -4.49 17.04 -0.51
C ALA A 494 -4.56 15.97 -1.62
N LYS A 495 -5.75 15.38 -1.81
CA LYS A 495 -5.99 14.41 -2.89
C LYS A 495 -5.79 15.03 -4.27
N ARG A 496 -6.36 16.21 -4.54
CA ARG A 496 -6.18 16.92 -5.83
C ARG A 496 -4.73 17.34 -6.06
N LEU A 497 -4.02 17.75 -5.00
CA LEU A 497 -2.59 18.10 -5.08
C LEU A 497 -1.75 16.88 -5.48
N MET A 498 -1.92 15.75 -4.80
CA MET A 498 -1.24 14.50 -5.17
C MET A 498 -1.62 14.01 -6.57
N GLU A 499 -2.87 14.14 -6.98
CA GLU A 499 -3.32 13.74 -8.33
C GLU A 499 -2.88 14.73 -9.44
N ARG A 500 -2.28 15.88 -9.09
CA ARG A 500 -1.67 16.85 -10.01
C ARG A 500 -0.13 16.76 -10.05
N GLU A 501 0.51 16.57 -8.90
CA GLU A 501 1.97 16.76 -8.75
C GLU A 501 2.75 15.50 -8.36
N PHE A 502 2.08 14.44 -7.88
CA PHE A 502 2.77 13.23 -7.44
C PHE A 502 2.58 12.10 -8.47
N LYS A 503 3.69 11.45 -8.87
CA LYS A 503 3.68 10.20 -9.64
C LYS A 503 3.01 9.12 -8.81
N LEU A 504 1.92 8.52 -9.31
CA LEU A 504 1.30 7.34 -8.70
C LEU A 504 2.19 6.14 -8.99
N VAL A 505 2.68 5.49 -7.94
CA VAL A 505 3.57 4.33 -8.05
C VAL A 505 2.76 3.04 -8.15
N GLU A 506 2.62 2.51 -9.36
CA GLU A 506 1.95 1.23 -9.61
C GLU A 506 2.85 0.04 -9.20
N THR A 507 2.82 -0.36 -7.92
CA THR A 507 3.48 -1.62 -7.50
C THR A 507 2.53 -2.81 -7.54
N LYS A 508 3.05 -3.96 -7.96
CA LYS A 508 2.40 -5.29 -7.92
C LYS A 508 2.05 -5.80 -6.51
N TYR A 509 2.29 -4.98 -5.49
CA TYR A 509 2.09 -5.25 -4.06
C TYR A 509 0.95 -4.41 -3.46
N THR A 510 0.39 -3.45 -4.21
CA THR A 510 -0.69 -2.56 -3.73
C THR A 510 -2.07 -3.23 -3.65
N ASN A 511 -2.30 -4.30 -4.43
CA ASN A 511 -3.59 -4.96 -4.69
C ASN A 511 -4.76 -4.00 -5.00
N LYS A 512 -4.47 -2.80 -5.53
CA LYS A 512 -5.43 -1.68 -5.68
C LYS A 512 -6.13 -1.28 -4.35
N LYS A 513 -5.59 -1.66 -3.19
CA LYS A 513 -6.09 -1.31 -1.83
C LYS A 513 -5.22 -0.24 -1.15
N VAL A 514 -3.92 -0.24 -1.44
CA VAL A 514 -2.97 0.79 -1.06
C VAL A 514 -2.76 1.72 -2.26
N LYS A 515 -2.68 3.03 -2.02
CA LYS A 515 -2.04 3.97 -2.95
C LYS A 515 -0.68 4.37 -2.41
N VAL A 516 0.28 4.50 -3.31
CA VAL A 516 1.64 4.97 -3.06
C VAL A 516 1.88 6.10 -4.03
N TYR A 517 2.04 7.32 -3.52
CA TYR A 517 2.38 8.50 -4.33
C TYR A 517 3.81 8.93 -4.01
N ARG A 518 4.53 9.37 -5.04
CA ARG A 518 5.91 9.86 -4.96
C ARG A 518 6.00 11.23 -5.63
N TRP A 519 6.62 12.19 -4.96
CA TRP A 519 7.02 13.47 -5.52
C TRP A 519 8.51 13.66 -5.29
N LYS A 520 9.18 14.23 -6.29
CA LYS A 520 10.56 14.72 -6.20
C LYS A 520 10.55 16.20 -6.51
N LYS A 521 11.36 16.96 -5.80
CA LYS A 521 11.63 18.37 -6.04
C LYS A 521 12.45 18.49 -7.34
N ASN A 522 11.93 19.24 -8.30
CA ASN A 522 12.55 19.39 -9.61
C ASN A 522 13.59 20.53 -9.51
N HIS A 523 14.87 20.17 -9.39
CA HIS A 523 15.89 21.06 -8.82
C HIS A 523 16.63 21.96 -9.80
N ASP A 524 16.78 21.56 -11.07
CA ASP A 524 17.65 22.26 -12.02
C ASP A 524 16.92 22.80 -13.25
N LYS A 525 17.40 23.96 -13.73
CA LYS A 525 17.32 24.34 -15.14
C LYS A 525 18.53 23.75 -15.87
N LEU A 526 18.31 23.09 -17.00
CA LEU A 526 19.37 22.72 -17.94
C LEU A 526 19.52 23.82 -19.01
N LYS A 527 20.75 24.28 -19.24
CA LYS A 527 21.11 25.19 -20.33
C LYS A 527 21.91 24.44 -21.40
N ILE A 528 21.52 24.57 -22.65
CA ILE A 528 22.22 24.00 -23.81
C ILE A 528 22.50 25.12 -24.80
N GLY A 529 23.77 25.34 -25.15
CA GLY A 529 24.13 26.12 -26.34
C GLY A 529 24.00 25.24 -27.57
N PHE A 530 23.30 25.68 -28.61
CA PHE A 530 23.00 24.86 -29.79
C PHE A 530 23.31 25.58 -31.10
N VAL A 531 23.99 24.88 -32.00
CA VAL A 531 24.35 25.33 -33.34
C VAL A 531 24.18 24.16 -34.32
N THR A 532 23.74 24.40 -35.56
CA THR A 532 23.49 23.34 -36.55
C THR A 532 23.76 23.86 -37.96
N ASP A 533 24.01 22.95 -38.91
CA ASP A 533 24.10 23.27 -40.33
C ASP A 533 25.08 24.42 -40.57
N SER A 534 26.32 24.24 -40.10
CA SER A 534 27.38 25.25 -40.26
C SER A 534 27.96 25.28 -41.65
N HIS A 535 27.84 24.18 -42.41
CA HIS A 535 28.28 24.04 -43.80
C HIS A 535 29.64 24.72 -44.03
N CYS A 536 30.57 24.49 -43.09
CA CYS A 536 31.90 25.05 -43.13
C CYS A 536 32.73 24.38 -44.22
N TYR A 537 33.62 25.17 -44.81
CA TYR A 537 34.59 24.69 -45.79
C TYR A 537 35.78 25.64 -45.79
N ALA A 538 36.98 25.11 -46.02
CA ALA A 538 38.16 25.93 -46.28
C ALA A 538 38.35 26.22 -47.77
N LYS A 539 39.21 27.19 -48.06
CA LYS A 539 39.81 27.38 -49.38
C LYS A 539 41.31 27.49 -49.21
N GLN A 540 42.05 26.92 -50.16
CA GLN A 540 43.47 27.19 -50.28
C GLN A 540 43.69 28.62 -50.75
N ASP A 541 44.44 29.40 -49.99
CA ASP A 541 44.90 30.72 -50.40
C ASP A 541 45.84 30.61 -51.61
N LYS A 542 45.77 31.58 -52.51
CA LYS A 542 46.46 31.56 -53.81
C LYS A 542 47.95 31.84 -53.72
N GLU A 543 48.40 32.57 -52.69
CA GLU A 543 49.80 32.99 -52.55
C GLU A 543 50.56 32.11 -51.56
N SER A 544 50.04 31.97 -50.34
CA SER A 544 50.65 31.18 -49.27
C SER A 544 50.46 29.67 -49.41
N LYS A 545 49.43 29.24 -50.17
CA LYS A 545 48.95 27.84 -50.26
C LYS A 545 48.48 27.22 -48.94
N ASN A 546 48.31 28.02 -47.89
CA ASN A 546 47.64 27.58 -46.67
C ASN A 546 46.14 27.37 -46.91
N TRP A 547 45.52 26.49 -46.14
CA TRP A 547 44.07 26.35 -46.11
C TRP A 547 43.49 27.27 -45.03
N GLU A 548 42.45 28.03 -45.38
CA GLU A 548 41.73 28.87 -44.43
C GLU A 548 40.23 28.59 -44.47
N LEU A 549 39.64 28.32 -43.30
CA LEU A 549 38.19 28.26 -43.11
C LEU A 549 37.54 29.58 -43.56
N ASN A 550 36.46 29.47 -44.34
CA ASN A 550 35.77 30.66 -44.84
C ASN A 550 35.20 31.54 -43.70
N TRP A 551 35.17 32.86 -43.93
CA TRP A 551 34.81 33.85 -42.91
C TRP A 551 33.41 33.64 -42.31
N ARG A 552 32.42 33.20 -43.11
CA ARG A 552 31.05 32.91 -42.64
C ARG A 552 30.98 31.76 -41.62
N CYS A 553 32.02 30.94 -41.54
CA CYS A 553 32.20 29.93 -40.50
C CYS A 553 33.09 30.46 -39.36
N LYS A 554 34.31 30.92 -39.67
CA LYS A 554 35.36 31.20 -38.67
C LYS A 554 34.99 32.30 -37.67
N GLU A 555 34.44 33.42 -38.14
CA GLU A 555 34.11 34.55 -37.26
C GLU A 555 32.86 34.26 -36.42
N PRO A 556 31.69 33.89 -37.01
CA PRO A 556 30.49 33.69 -36.21
C PRO A 556 30.58 32.49 -35.26
N MET A 557 31.41 31.48 -35.57
CA MET A 557 31.67 30.36 -34.66
C MET A 557 32.53 30.77 -33.46
N THR A 558 33.45 31.73 -33.66
CA THR A 558 34.19 32.35 -32.56
C THR A 558 33.26 33.21 -31.70
N ASP A 559 32.36 33.98 -32.33
CA ASP A 559 31.35 34.79 -31.62
C ASP A 559 30.38 33.93 -30.79
N PHE A 560 29.92 32.81 -31.34
CA PHE A 560 29.12 31.81 -30.61
C PHE A 560 29.85 31.30 -29.36
N VAL A 561 31.11 30.85 -29.50
CA VAL A 561 31.91 30.32 -28.38
C VAL A 561 32.16 31.40 -27.32
N ASN A 562 32.46 32.64 -27.72
CA ASN A 562 32.60 33.77 -26.80
C ASN A 562 31.30 34.00 -26.01
N LYS A 563 30.14 34.05 -26.68
CA LYS A 563 28.84 34.21 -26.01
C LYS A 563 28.51 33.06 -25.06
N MET A 564 28.83 31.81 -25.44
CA MET A 564 28.67 30.65 -24.55
C MET A 564 29.57 30.76 -23.33
N ASN A 565 30.80 31.27 -23.48
CA ASN A 565 31.79 31.41 -22.41
C ASN A 565 31.49 32.54 -21.43
N ASP A 566 31.12 33.72 -21.93
CA ASP A 566 31.08 34.95 -21.15
C ASP A 566 29.66 35.35 -20.71
N GLU A 567 28.65 35.08 -21.53
CA GLU A 567 27.26 35.45 -21.26
C GLU A 567 26.40 34.25 -20.84
N PHE A 568 26.14 33.32 -21.77
CA PHE A 568 25.09 32.32 -21.58
C PHE A 568 25.48 31.24 -20.58
N LYS A 569 26.75 30.81 -20.57
CA LYS A 569 27.32 29.81 -19.65
C LYS A 569 26.43 28.55 -19.55
N PRO A 570 26.34 27.76 -20.63
CA PRO A 570 25.53 26.56 -20.67
C PRO A 570 26.15 25.42 -19.88
N ASP A 571 25.35 24.39 -19.59
CA ASP A 571 25.82 23.14 -19.00
C ASP A 571 26.48 22.21 -20.03
N MET A 572 26.18 22.43 -21.32
CA MET A 572 26.74 21.73 -22.48
C MET A 572 26.53 22.54 -23.76
N VAL A 573 27.38 22.31 -24.76
CA VAL A 573 27.16 22.74 -26.15
C VAL A 573 26.81 21.52 -26.99
N ILE A 574 25.83 21.65 -27.88
CA ILE A 574 25.47 20.61 -28.86
C ILE A 574 25.56 21.20 -30.27
N GLU A 575 26.31 20.51 -31.11
CA GLU A 575 26.48 20.76 -32.53
C GLU A 575 25.57 19.77 -33.31
N GLY A 576 24.69 20.30 -34.15
CA GLY A 576 23.49 19.62 -34.67
C GLY A 576 23.64 18.81 -35.96
N GLY A 577 24.86 18.67 -36.49
CA GLY A 577 25.17 18.00 -37.75
C GLY A 577 25.22 18.97 -38.93
N ASP A 578 25.83 18.51 -40.03
CA ASP A 578 26.20 19.34 -41.19
C ASP A 578 27.11 20.51 -40.77
N LEU A 579 28.09 20.22 -39.90
CA LEU A 579 29.15 21.14 -39.48
C LEU A 579 30.01 21.56 -40.69
N VAL A 580 30.25 20.62 -41.61
CA VAL A 580 30.98 20.86 -42.85
C VAL A 580 30.09 20.73 -44.09
N ASP A 581 30.40 21.48 -45.14
CA ASP A 581 29.67 21.47 -46.42
C ASP A 581 29.98 20.22 -47.25
N GLY A 582 31.07 19.51 -46.95
CA GLY A 582 31.32 18.16 -47.44
C GLY A 582 31.44 17.99 -48.96
N ARG A 583 31.81 19.05 -49.68
CA ARG A 583 31.81 19.07 -51.16
C ARG A 583 33.03 18.40 -51.79
N ASP A 584 34.16 18.41 -51.10
CA ASP A 584 35.45 17.86 -51.53
C ASP A 584 36.21 17.18 -50.38
N ASP A 585 37.36 16.60 -50.71
CA ASP A 585 38.09 15.64 -49.88
C ASP A 585 38.76 16.29 -48.64
N ASN A 586 38.77 17.63 -48.55
CA ASN A 586 39.31 18.36 -47.39
C ASN A 586 38.34 18.43 -46.21
N ALA A 587 37.09 17.95 -46.36
CA ALA A 587 36.05 18.04 -45.33
C ALA A 587 36.45 17.44 -43.96
N PHE A 588 37.33 16.44 -43.92
CA PHE A 588 37.90 15.91 -42.67
C PHE A 588 38.78 16.94 -41.93
N TRP A 589 39.57 17.71 -42.69
CA TRP A 589 40.39 18.81 -42.16
C TRP A 589 39.50 19.97 -41.72
N ASP A 590 38.52 20.35 -42.55
CA ASP A 590 37.54 21.39 -42.21
C ASP A 590 36.81 21.08 -40.90
N PHE A 591 36.34 19.83 -40.72
CA PHE A 591 35.64 19.41 -39.51
C PHE A 591 36.55 19.54 -38.28
N LYS A 592 37.82 19.12 -38.41
CA LYS A 592 38.81 19.20 -37.34
C LYS A 592 39.11 20.65 -36.92
N GLU A 593 39.29 21.56 -37.87
CA GLU A 593 39.60 22.96 -37.57
C GLU A 593 38.39 23.70 -36.96
N VAL A 594 37.17 23.42 -37.42
CA VAL A 594 35.94 24.00 -36.84
C VAL A 594 35.66 23.43 -35.45
N LYS A 595 35.86 22.12 -35.26
CA LYS A 595 35.85 21.49 -33.93
C LYS A 595 36.89 22.15 -33.00
N GLY A 596 38.08 22.47 -33.50
CA GLY A 596 39.10 23.24 -32.78
C GLY A 596 38.75 24.71 -32.48
N ILE A 597 37.65 25.25 -33.03
CA ILE A 597 37.03 26.51 -32.56
C ILE A 597 36.01 26.20 -31.46
N LEU A 598 35.09 25.25 -31.70
CA LEU A 598 34.05 24.84 -30.75
C LEU A 598 34.62 24.37 -29.40
N GLU A 599 35.71 23.60 -29.39
CA GLU A 599 36.36 23.08 -28.18
C GLU A 599 37.06 24.15 -27.31
N LYS A 600 36.98 25.44 -27.70
CA LYS A 600 37.32 26.58 -26.84
C LYS A 600 36.14 27.00 -25.94
N ALA A 601 34.99 26.32 -26.03
CA ALA A 601 33.90 26.48 -25.08
C ALA A 601 34.27 25.88 -23.71
N ASN A 602 33.95 26.60 -22.64
CA ASN A 602 34.14 26.17 -21.25
C ASN A 602 33.16 25.04 -20.84
N ALA A 603 32.13 24.79 -21.64
CA ALA A 603 31.14 23.73 -21.45
C ALA A 603 31.43 22.56 -22.42
N PRO A 604 31.19 21.29 -22.03
CA PRO A 604 31.44 20.14 -22.89
C PRO A 604 30.66 20.21 -24.21
N VAL A 605 31.36 20.01 -25.33
CA VAL A 605 30.79 19.98 -26.68
C VAL A 605 30.40 18.55 -27.04
N TYR A 606 29.23 18.39 -27.65
CA TYR A 606 28.71 17.12 -28.16
C TYR A 606 28.26 17.29 -29.61
N HIS A 607 28.41 16.25 -30.43
CA HIS A 607 28.18 16.29 -31.88
C HIS A 607 27.06 15.34 -32.30
N VAL A 608 26.12 15.82 -33.10
CA VAL A 608 25.11 15.01 -33.82
C VAL A 608 25.65 14.72 -35.22
N LEU A 609 25.50 13.50 -35.72
CA LEU A 609 25.95 13.16 -37.07
C LEU A 609 24.99 13.73 -38.13
N GLY A 610 25.47 14.68 -38.94
CA GLY A 610 24.77 15.16 -40.13
C GLY A 610 25.00 14.27 -41.35
N ASN A 611 24.34 14.63 -42.44
CA ASN A 611 24.49 13.92 -43.70
C ASN A 611 25.64 14.44 -44.56
N HIS A 612 26.00 15.73 -44.50
CA HIS A 612 27.12 16.27 -45.27
C HIS A 612 28.46 15.67 -44.78
N GLU A 613 28.63 15.37 -43.49
CA GLU A 613 29.78 14.57 -43.00
C GLU A 613 29.85 13.21 -43.71
N THR A 614 28.77 12.43 -43.69
CA THR A 614 28.73 11.08 -44.30
C THR A 614 28.87 11.07 -45.82
N ARG A 615 28.61 12.20 -46.51
CA ARG A 615 28.85 12.34 -47.96
C ARG A 615 30.34 12.45 -48.29
N SER A 616 31.19 12.80 -47.32
CA SER A 616 32.61 13.09 -47.51
C SER A 616 33.52 12.04 -46.90
N PHE A 617 33.25 11.61 -45.67
CA PHE A 617 34.06 10.62 -44.97
C PHE A 617 33.18 9.56 -44.27
N PRO A 618 33.67 8.31 -44.12
CA PRO A 618 32.93 7.26 -43.42
C PRO A 618 32.60 7.63 -41.97
N LYS A 619 31.52 7.06 -41.42
CA LYS A 619 31.15 7.24 -40.01
C LYS A 619 32.27 6.92 -39.01
N LYS A 620 33.17 5.98 -39.35
CA LYS A 620 34.36 5.69 -38.54
C LYS A 620 35.21 6.95 -38.34
N ASP A 621 35.42 7.73 -39.38
CA ASP A 621 36.30 8.89 -39.36
C ASP A 621 35.64 10.03 -38.55
N TRP A 622 34.30 10.11 -38.54
CA TRP A 622 33.54 10.97 -37.62
C TRP A 622 33.67 10.52 -36.15
N LEU A 623 33.65 9.21 -35.87
CA LEU A 623 33.86 8.67 -34.53
C LEU A 623 35.29 8.95 -34.03
N ASP A 624 36.29 8.78 -34.90
CA ASP A 624 37.69 9.10 -34.61
C ASP A 624 37.91 10.62 -34.42
N LEU A 625 37.19 11.49 -35.15
CA LEU A 625 37.24 12.96 -35.00
C LEU A 625 36.53 13.49 -33.73
N THR A 626 35.44 12.83 -33.32
CA THR A 626 34.59 13.25 -32.17
C THR A 626 34.85 12.46 -30.89
N GLU A 627 35.80 11.51 -30.91
CA GLU A 627 36.13 10.57 -29.83
C GLU A 627 34.95 9.72 -29.33
N ASN A 628 33.87 9.66 -30.12
CA ASN A 628 32.63 8.96 -29.79
C ASN A 628 32.74 7.44 -30.01
N LYS A 629 32.07 6.66 -29.16
CA LYS A 629 32.03 5.18 -29.25
C LYS A 629 30.93 4.64 -30.17
N LYS A 630 29.91 5.46 -30.45
CA LYS A 630 28.79 5.22 -31.36
C LYS A 630 28.28 6.58 -31.86
N THR A 631 27.65 6.59 -33.04
CA THR A 631 27.05 7.81 -33.64
C THR A 631 25.77 8.27 -32.93
N TYR A 632 25.23 7.43 -32.05
CA TYR A 632 24.10 7.70 -31.17
C TYR A 632 24.47 7.35 -29.72
N TYR A 633 24.08 8.19 -28.76
CA TYR A 633 24.50 8.09 -27.36
C TYR A 633 23.60 8.88 -26.41
N LYS A 634 23.82 8.75 -25.10
CA LYS A 634 23.05 9.42 -24.04
C LYS A 634 23.97 10.14 -23.04
N ILE A 635 23.49 11.25 -22.50
CA ILE A 635 24.16 12.06 -21.47
C ILE A 635 23.15 12.28 -20.34
N ASP A 636 23.50 11.93 -19.10
CA ASP A 636 22.68 12.18 -17.92
C ASP A 636 23.26 13.38 -17.14
N ILE A 637 22.46 14.43 -16.97
CA ILE A 637 22.89 15.69 -16.33
C ILE A 637 21.70 16.37 -15.66
N LYS A 638 21.85 16.91 -14.44
CA LYS A 638 20.83 17.78 -13.79
C LYS A 638 19.38 17.20 -13.71
N GLY A 639 19.23 15.87 -13.66
CA GLY A 639 17.92 15.20 -13.68
C GLY A 639 17.29 15.03 -15.07
N PHE A 640 18.02 15.40 -16.12
CA PHE A 640 17.70 15.17 -17.52
C PHE A 640 18.52 14.01 -18.10
N ARG A 641 17.95 13.36 -19.10
CA ARG A 641 18.66 12.55 -20.09
C ARG A 641 18.58 13.23 -21.45
N VAL A 642 19.72 13.66 -21.95
CA VAL A 642 19.89 14.13 -23.33
C VAL A 642 20.28 12.92 -24.18
N ILE A 643 19.68 12.79 -25.36
CA ILE A 643 19.88 11.67 -26.28
C ILE A 643 20.26 12.22 -27.65
N VAL A 644 21.38 11.77 -28.21
CA VAL A 644 21.81 12.04 -29.58
C VAL A 644 21.49 10.82 -30.44
N LEU A 645 20.85 11.04 -31.60
CA LEU A 645 20.47 10.01 -32.56
C LEU A 645 21.11 10.24 -33.93
N ASP A 646 21.38 9.13 -34.62
CA ASP A 646 21.94 9.08 -35.97
C ASP A 646 20.87 8.56 -36.94
N ALA A 647 20.39 9.40 -37.86
CA ALA A 647 19.44 9.00 -38.90
C ALA A 647 20.10 8.78 -40.28
N ASN A 648 21.42 8.61 -40.33
CA ASN A 648 22.19 8.44 -41.56
C ASN A 648 22.37 6.95 -41.88
N PHE A 649 21.26 6.22 -42.06
CA PHE A 649 21.25 4.83 -42.48
C PHE A 649 20.50 4.67 -43.82
N THR A 650 20.84 3.64 -44.58
CA THR A 650 20.09 3.28 -45.79
C THR A 650 18.72 2.71 -45.42
N ALA A 651 17.83 2.58 -46.41
CA ALA A 651 16.52 1.95 -46.21
C ALA A 651 16.57 0.46 -45.82
N LYS A 652 17.75 -0.15 -45.76
CA LYS A 652 17.98 -1.51 -45.23
C LYS A 652 18.54 -1.52 -43.79
N GLY A 653 18.86 -0.36 -43.22
CA GLY A 653 19.55 -0.23 -41.93
C GLY A 653 21.08 -0.38 -41.99
N GLU A 654 21.65 -0.48 -43.19
CA GLU A 654 23.10 -0.42 -43.45
C GLU A 654 23.59 1.05 -43.28
N ASP A 655 24.87 1.28 -42.97
CA ASP A 655 25.43 2.64 -42.91
C ASP A 655 25.41 3.34 -44.27
N THR A 656 25.24 4.66 -44.27
CA THR A 656 25.50 5.49 -45.46
C THR A 656 27.01 5.59 -45.71
N THR A 657 27.43 5.22 -46.91
CA THR A 657 28.78 5.47 -47.42
C THR A 657 28.87 6.85 -48.07
N PRO A 658 30.08 7.41 -48.26
CA PRO A 658 30.30 8.61 -49.09
C PRO A 658 29.70 8.50 -50.50
N ILE A 659 28.50 9.06 -50.66
CA ILE A 659 27.73 9.12 -51.90
C ILE A 659 27.23 10.56 -52.01
N LYS A 660 27.52 11.27 -53.10
CA LYS A 660 27.14 12.70 -53.27
C LYS A 660 25.63 12.93 -53.58
N GLU A 661 24.77 11.96 -53.26
CA GLU A 661 23.32 12.01 -53.49
C GLU A 661 22.55 12.35 -52.21
N SER A 662 21.33 12.88 -52.37
CA SER A 662 20.42 13.18 -51.25
C SER A 662 19.59 11.95 -50.90
N TYR A 663 19.70 11.48 -49.65
CA TYR A 663 18.82 10.46 -49.07
C TYR A 663 17.90 11.07 -48.00
N ALA A 664 16.80 10.39 -47.71
CA ALA A 664 15.94 10.68 -46.56
C ALA A 664 16.44 9.87 -45.34
N GLY A 665 16.40 10.46 -44.16
CA GLY A 665 16.88 9.86 -42.91
C GLY A 665 16.14 8.57 -42.54
N VAL A 666 16.86 7.67 -41.87
CA VAL A 666 16.38 6.38 -41.36
C VAL A 666 17.14 6.08 -40.07
N ILE A 667 16.43 5.73 -38.99
CA ILE A 667 17.06 5.10 -37.82
C ILE A 667 16.94 3.58 -37.98
N ASN A 668 18.05 2.85 -37.84
CA ASN A 668 18.05 1.40 -37.98
C ASN A 668 17.47 0.67 -36.75
N GLN A 669 17.16 -0.62 -36.90
CA GLN A 669 16.49 -1.41 -35.86
C GLN A 669 17.29 -1.50 -34.55
N GLU A 670 18.63 -1.64 -34.63
CA GLU A 670 19.51 -1.68 -33.46
C GLU A 670 19.38 -0.39 -32.63
N GLN A 671 19.38 0.76 -33.29
CA GLN A 671 19.26 2.05 -32.61
C GLN A 671 17.85 2.29 -32.07
N LEU A 672 16.78 1.83 -32.73
CA LEU A 672 15.42 1.88 -32.18
C LEU A 672 15.27 1.03 -30.91
N GLU A 673 15.89 -0.15 -30.88
CA GLU A 673 15.89 -1.03 -29.70
C GLU A 673 16.73 -0.44 -28.57
N TRP A 674 17.94 0.06 -28.86
CA TRP A 674 18.77 0.79 -27.90
C TRP A 674 18.09 2.05 -27.36
N LEU A 675 17.37 2.81 -28.20
CA LEU A 675 16.63 4.01 -27.80
C LEU A 675 15.48 3.64 -26.86
N LYS A 676 14.73 2.58 -27.18
CA LYS A 676 13.66 2.04 -26.33
C LYS A 676 14.18 1.61 -24.96
N GLU A 677 15.31 0.91 -24.88
CA GLU A 677 15.94 0.58 -23.59
C GLU A 677 16.42 1.83 -22.85
N THR A 678 17.04 2.78 -23.56
CA THR A 678 17.50 4.07 -23.04
C THR A 678 16.37 4.93 -22.49
N LEU A 679 15.17 4.86 -23.06
CA LEU A 679 13.97 5.55 -22.59
C LEU A 679 13.32 4.85 -21.38
N ILE A 680 13.39 3.51 -21.30
CA ILE A 680 12.94 2.72 -20.14
C ILE A 680 13.84 2.99 -18.92
N ASP A 681 15.16 2.97 -19.12
CA ASP A 681 16.18 3.29 -18.11
C ASP A 681 16.11 4.77 -17.64
N ALA A 682 15.32 5.61 -18.33
CA ALA A 682 15.08 7.02 -17.99
C ALA A 682 13.74 7.28 -17.28
N GLU A 683 13.07 6.29 -16.69
CA GLU A 683 11.72 6.45 -16.12
C GLU A 683 11.58 7.54 -15.03
N ASP A 684 12.70 7.91 -14.40
CA ASP A 684 12.82 8.92 -13.34
C ASP A 684 13.54 10.21 -13.80
N LEU A 685 13.85 10.34 -15.10
CA LEU A 685 14.53 11.49 -15.72
C LEU A 685 13.66 12.19 -16.79
N ARG A 686 13.89 13.48 -16.98
CA ARG A 686 13.31 14.30 -18.07
C ARG A 686 14.07 14.04 -19.37
N LYS A 687 13.41 13.75 -20.49
CA LYS A 687 14.13 13.34 -21.74
C LYS A 687 14.05 14.39 -22.82
N ILE A 688 15.20 14.66 -23.44
CA ILE A 688 15.39 15.57 -24.57
C ILE A 688 16.16 14.83 -25.66
N VAL A 689 15.77 15.00 -26.92
CA VAL A 689 16.38 14.32 -28.08
C VAL A 689 16.95 15.33 -29.06
N PHE A 690 18.13 15.04 -29.61
CA PHE A 690 18.77 15.74 -30.71
C PHE A 690 18.97 14.76 -31.87
N VAL A 691 18.53 15.14 -33.08
CA VAL A 691 18.66 14.35 -34.31
C VAL A 691 18.72 15.30 -35.50
N HIS A 692 19.69 15.13 -36.40
CA HIS A 692 19.96 16.13 -37.46
C HIS A 692 18.74 16.30 -38.39
N GLN A 693 18.29 15.23 -39.06
CA GLN A 693 17.08 15.25 -39.89
C GLN A 693 15.82 15.25 -39.01
N PRO A 694 14.87 16.19 -39.19
CA PRO A 694 13.68 16.26 -38.34
C PRO A 694 12.66 15.15 -38.64
N PRO A 695 12.10 14.49 -37.61
CA PRO A 695 11.06 13.46 -37.76
C PRO A 695 9.65 14.07 -37.86
N ILE A 696 9.53 15.25 -38.48
CA ILE A 696 8.26 15.96 -38.73
C ILE A 696 8.16 16.42 -40.20
N GLU A 697 6.96 16.71 -40.66
CA GLU A 697 6.74 17.38 -41.95
C GLU A 697 6.95 18.91 -41.82
N THR A 698 7.40 19.54 -42.89
CA THR A 698 7.55 21.01 -42.99
C THR A 698 6.98 21.49 -44.32
N ASP A 699 6.56 22.76 -44.39
CA ASP A 699 6.15 23.39 -45.65
C ASP A 699 7.25 23.36 -46.75
N ALA A 700 8.53 23.29 -46.36
CA ALA A 700 9.67 23.20 -47.25
C ALA A 700 9.93 21.78 -47.83
N ARG A 701 9.61 20.71 -47.09
CA ARG A 701 9.72 19.30 -47.53
C ARG A 701 8.73 18.37 -46.83
N LYS A 702 8.13 17.47 -47.62
CA LYS A 702 7.26 16.38 -47.15
C LYS A 702 8.01 15.38 -46.27
N GLN A 703 7.30 14.77 -45.32
CA GLN A 703 7.92 13.82 -44.37
C GLN A 703 8.70 12.69 -45.05
N SER A 704 8.18 12.16 -46.16
CA SER A 704 8.79 11.05 -46.92
C SER A 704 10.08 11.40 -47.66
N GLU A 705 10.35 12.69 -47.92
CA GLU A 705 11.65 13.18 -48.41
C GLU A 705 12.67 13.36 -47.28
N LEU A 706 12.21 13.44 -46.02
CA LEU A 706 13.02 13.81 -44.86
C LEU A 706 13.43 12.61 -44.00
N PHE A 707 12.47 11.76 -43.65
CA PHE A 707 12.66 10.76 -42.60
C PHE A 707 11.66 9.61 -42.75
N LYS A 708 12.14 8.42 -43.13
CA LYS A 708 11.28 7.31 -43.59
C LYS A 708 10.48 6.62 -42.48
N ASN A 709 11.09 6.37 -41.32
CA ASN A 709 10.44 5.75 -40.15
C ASN A 709 10.16 6.75 -39.01
N SER A 710 9.84 8.01 -39.37
CA SER A 710 9.52 9.07 -38.41
C SER A 710 8.28 8.77 -37.54
N GLU A 711 7.27 8.07 -38.06
CA GLU A 711 6.10 7.69 -37.27
C GLU A 711 6.43 6.71 -36.14
N GLU A 712 7.31 5.74 -36.41
CA GLU A 712 7.80 4.78 -35.42
C GLU A 712 8.61 5.48 -34.33
N LEU A 713 9.52 6.38 -34.72
CA LEU A 713 10.25 7.22 -33.79
C LEU A 713 9.31 8.08 -32.95
N ARG A 714 8.44 8.90 -33.56
CA ARG A 714 7.49 9.77 -32.85
C ARG A 714 6.58 9.00 -31.89
N SER A 715 6.13 7.81 -32.28
CA SER A 715 5.37 6.89 -31.43
C SER A 715 6.18 6.45 -30.20
N LEU A 716 7.45 6.09 -30.39
CA LEU A 716 8.36 5.71 -29.30
C LEU A 716 8.67 6.89 -28.35
N LEU A 717 8.99 8.07 -28.89
CA LEU A 717 9.31 9.26 -28.10
C LEU A 717 8.11 9.72 -27.25
N SER A 718 6.93 9.82 -27.86
CA SER A 718 5.67 10.17 -27.19
C SER A 718 5.34 9.18 -26.06
N LYS A 719 5.43 7.87 -26.35
CA LYS A 719 5.11 6.79 -25.40
C LYS A 719 5.95 6.83 -24.11
N PHE A 720 7.18 7.34 -24.16
CA PHE A 720 8.07 7.45 -23.01
C PHE A 720 8.20 8.86 -22.43
N SER A 721 7.32 9.79 -22.85
CA SER A 721 7.27 11.17 -22.38
C SER A 721 8.60 11.91 -22.58
N VAL A 722 9.06 11.93 -23.83
CA VAL A 722 10.10 12.87 -24.29
C VAL A 722 9.48 14.26 -24.40
N GLU A 723 10.15 15.28 -23.85
CA GLU A 723 9.60 16.64 -23.74
C GLU A 723 9.86 17.46 -25.00
N ALA A 724 11.06 17.35 -25.59
CA ALA A 724 11.41 18.02 -26.83
C ALA A 724 12.35 17.21 -27.74
N VAL A 725 12.22 17.46 -29.04
CA VAL A 725 13.15 17.03 -30.10
C VAL A 725 13.71 18.27 -30.80
N PHE A 726 15.03 18.33 -30.97
CA PHE A 726 15.75 19.40 -31.66
C PHE A 726 16.46 18.89 -32.92
N SER A 727 16.35 19.63 -34.02
CA SER A 727 16.85 19.25 -35.35
C SER A 727 17.33 20.44 -36.19
N GLY A 728 18.13 20.14 -37.20
CA GLY A 728 18.59 21.07 -38.23
C GLY A 728 18.05 20.69 -39.61
N HIS A 729 18.95 20.54 -40.59
CA HIS A 729 18.75 19.95 -41.93
C HIS A 729 17.84 20.71 -42.90
N ILE A 730 16.76 21.32 -42.40
CA ILE A 730 15.81 22.12 -43.21
C ILE A 730 16.32 23.53 -43.42
N GLU A 731 17.30 24.00 -42.64
CA GLU A 731 17.76 25.39 -42.62
C GLU A 731 16.57 26.37 -42.54
N ARG A 732 15.70 26.17 -41.53
CA ARG A 732 14.50 26.99 -41.25
C ARG A 732 14.07 26.86 -39.78
N PHE A 733 13.72 27.98 -39.14
CA PHE A 733 12.97 27.97 -37.89
C PHE A 733 11.56 27.37 -38.06
N CYS A 734 11.27 26.28 -37.35
CA CYS A 734 9.93 25.67 -37.28
C CYS A 734 9.69 25.00 -35.92
N LYS A 735 8.59 25.33 -35.25
CA LYS A 735 8.10 24.69 -34.02
C LYS A 735 6.70 24.09 -34.27
N THR A 736 6.49 22.85 -33.85
CA THR A 736 5.14 22.23 -33.83
C THR A 736 4.99 21.22 -32.68
N LYS A 737 3.74 20.80 -32.43
CA LYS A 737 3.36 19.83 -31.39
C LYS A 737 2.30 18.87 -31.95
N LEU A 738 2.75 17.73 -32.50
CA LEU A 738 1.93 16.81 -33.29
C LEU A 738 1.03 15.93 -32.42
N GLY A 739 -0.01 16.52 -31.81
CA GLY A 739 -1.07 15.81 -31.06
C GLY A 739 -0.59 14.99 -29.86
N THR A 740 0.62 15.25 -29.39
CA THR A 740 1.35 14.53 -28.33
C THR A 740 2.04 15.54 -27.41
N ASP A 741 2.47 15.13 -26.22
CA ASP A 741 3.08 16.07 -25.26
C ASP A 741 4.50 16.54 -25.63
N THR A 742 5.12 15.93 -26.65
CA THR A 742 6.46 16.30 -27.16
C THR A 742 6.40 17.53 -28.08
N ASP A 743 7.21 18.54 -27.80
CA ASP A 743 7.47 19.66 -28.72
C ASP A 743 8.58 19.31 -29.73
N TYR A 744 8.44 19.76 -30.98
CA TYR A 744 9.44 19.56 -32.03
C TYR A 744 9.97 20.92 -32.49
N TYR A 745 11.29 21.06 -32.54
CA TYR A 745 12.02 22.28 -32.87
C TYR A 745 13.00 22.00 -34.02
N VAL A 746 12.86 22.76 -35.10
CA VAL A 746 13.77 22.79 -36.25
C VAL A 746 14.39 24.18 -36.33
N LEU A 747 15.71 24.26 -36.50
CA LEU A 747 16.45 25.51 -36.45
C LEU A 747 16.96 25.93 -37.84
N GLN A 748 17.25 27.22 -37.99
CA GLN A 748 17.97 27.77 -39.13
C GLN A 748 19.42 27.26 -39.13
N GLY A 749 19.99 27.11 -40.34
CA GLY A 749 21.41 26.80 -40.48
C GLY A 749 22.28 28.04 -40.31
N PHE A 750 23.53 27.83 -39.89
CA PHE A 750 24.40 28.86 -39.33
C PHE A 750 24.47 30.14 -40.15
N TRP A 751 24.75 30.04 -41.46
CA TRP A 751 24.72 31.19 -42.40
C TRP A 751 23.98 30.86 -43.70
N LYS A 752 23.54 29.60 -43.87
CA LYS A 752 23.04 29.05 -45.12
C LYS A 752 21.51 29.08 -45.14
N GLN A 753 20.96 29.38 -46.32
CA GLN A 753 19.54 29.55 -46.56
C GLN A 753 18.98 28.38 -47.37
N ASN A 754 17.84 27.84 -46.94
CA ASN A 754 17.13 26.83 -47.72
C ASN A 754 16.61 27.43 -49.04
N GLY A 755 17.26 27.07 -50.14
CA GLY A 755 16.91 27.53 -51.49
C GLY A 755 15.53 27.10 -52.02
N ARG A 756 14.79 26.23 -51.30
CA ARG A 756 13.37 25.92 -51.60
C ARG A 756 12.39 26.92 -50.99
N LEU A 757 12.82 27.72 -50.02
CA LEU A 757 12.00 28.81 -49.47
C LEU A 757 11.91 29.95 -50.50
N LYS A 758 10.74 30.59 -50.57
CA LYS A 758 10.58 31.83 -51.35
C LYS A 758 11.51 32.92 -50.82
N GLU A 759 11.88 33.88 -51.68
CA GLU A 759 12.74 35.01 -51.31
C GLU A 759 12.24 35.80 -50.09
N GLU A 760 10.91 35.92 -49.93
CA GLU A 760 10.27 36.58 -48.78
C GLU A 760 10.40 35.85 -47.42
N PHE A 761 11.03 34.66 -47.40
CA PHE A 761 11.23 33.83 -46.21
C PHE A 761 12.71 33.50 -45.93
N LYS A 762 13.65 34.08 -46.69
CA LYS A 762 15.10 33.89 -46.49
C LYS A 762 15.65 34.90 -45.48
N TYR A 763 16.43 34.42 -44.52
CA TYR A 763 17.14 35.25 -43.52
C TYR A 763 18.49 35.78 -44.07
N PRO A 764 18.99 36.94 -43.63
CA PRO A 764 20.27 37.51 -44.08
C PRO A 764 21.48 36.58 -43.83
N GLU A 765 22.54 36.72 -44.64
CA GLU A 765 23.72 35.83 -44.65
C GLU A 765 24.72 36.03 -43.48
N ALA A 766 24.27 36.02 -42.22
CA ALA A 766 25.17 36.08 -41.06
C ALA A 766 24.69 35.19 -39.90
N GLY A 767 25.66 34.82 -39.04
CA GLY A 767 25.57 33.68 -38.11
C GLY A 767 24.29 33.57 -37.29
N THR A 768 23.75 32.37 -37.16
CA THR A 768 22.57 32.04 -36.34
C THR A 768 22.85 30.88 -35.39
N PHE A 769 22.46 31.00 -34.12
CA PHE A 769 22.59 29.94 -33.11
C PHE A 769 21.51 30.08 -32.04
N SER A 770 21.39 29.09 -31.15
CA SER A 770 20.32 29.01 -30.15
C SER A 770 20.84 28.81 -28.72
N GLU A 771 20.17 29.47 -27.78
CA GLU A 771 20.33 29.36 -26.34
C GLU A 771 19.07 28.67 -25.79
N ILE A 772 19.18 27.38 -25.49
CA ILE A 772 18.06 26.55 -25.04
C ILE A 772 18.07 26.49 -23.51
N THR A 773 17.01 26.96 -22.86
CA THR A 773 16.83 26.85 -21.40
C THR A 773 15.62 25.98 -21.08
N ILE A 774 15.87 24.85 -20.43
CA ILE A 774 14.87 23.84 -20.11
C ILE A 774 14.56 23.93 -18.62
N GLY A 775 13.53 24.70 -18.29
CA GLY A 775 13.03 24.91 -16.93
C GLY A 775 11.75 24.13 -16.67
N LYS A 776 10.77 24.75 -15.99
CA LYS A 776 9.38 24.26 -15.97
C LYS A 776 8.80 24.20 -17.40
N ASP A 777 9.14 25.22 -18.18
CA ASP A 777 8.74 25.42 -19.56
C ASP A 777 10.04 25.46 -20.42
N ILE A 778 9.94 25.23 -21.74
CA ILE A 778 11.11 25.21 -22.64
C ILE A 778 11.21 26.53 -23.40
N GLU A 779 12.31 27.25 -23.17
CA GLU A 779 12.65 28.51 -23.80
C GLU A 779 13.79 28.31 -24.80
N VAL A 780 13.65 28.85 -26.01
CA VAL A 780 14.66 28.80 -27.07
C VAL A 780 14.89 30.23 -27.54
N SER A 781 15.97 30.85 -27.08
CA SER A 781 16.44 32.16 -27.53
C SER A 781 17.30 31.96 -28.78
N VAL A 782 16.79 32.38 -29.93
CA VAL A 782 17.52 32.37 -31.20
C VAL A 782 18.28 33.68 -31.31
N ASN A 783 19.59 33.60 -31.53
CA ASN A 783 20.45 34.73 -31.85
C ASN A 783 20.78 34.69 -33.36
N TYR A 784 20.76 35.85 -34.01
CA TYR A 784 21.07 36.01 -35.43
C TYR A 784 21.73 37.38 -35.69
N ARG A 785 22.52 37.48 -36.76
CA ARG A 785 23.16 38.74 -37.19
C ARG A 785 22.69 39.12 -38.60
N GLU A 786 22.69 40.40 -38.94
CA GLU A 786 22.51 40.85 -40.34
C GLU A 786 23.86 40.99 -41.06
N LYS A 787 23.86 40.94 -42.39
CA LYS A 787 25.08 40.88 -43.21
C LYS A 787 26.03 42.09 -43.05
N ASP A 788 25.46 43.25 -42.72
CA ASP A 788 26.18 44.52 -42.51
C ASP A 788 26.26 44.92 -41.02
N GLU A 789 25.77 44.09 -40.08
CA GLU A 789 25.73 44.42 -38.64
C GLU A 789 26.78 43.64 -37.83
N THR A 790 27.31 44.28 -36.78
CA THR A 790 28.32 43.68 -35.88
C THR A 790 27.72 42.98 -34.66
N GLU A 791 26.53 43.41 -34.21
CA GLU A 791 25.85 42.88 -33.03
C GLU A 791 24.87 41.76 -33.39
N TYR A 792 24.56 40.90 -32.42
CA TYR A 792 23.56 39.84 -32.56
C TYR A 792 22.20 40.32 -32.03
N ASN A 793 21.19 40.25 -32.89
CA ASN A 793 19.79 40.39 -32.50
C ASN A 793 19.26 39.04 -31.99
N SER A 794 18.22 39.05 -31.13
CA SER A 794 17.67 37.82 -30.55
C SER A 794 16.14 37.80 -30.47
N PHE A 795 15.53 36.61 -30.53
CA PHE A 795 14.10 36.39 -30.28
C PHE A 795 13.82 35.05 -29.60
N ILE A 796 12.70 34.93 -28.86
CA ILE A 796 12.25 33.65 -28.30
C ILE A 796 11.33 32.95 -29.29
N MET A 797 11.67 31.71 -29.65
CA MET A 797 10.95 30.89 -30.63
C MET A 797 9.62 30.35 -30.07
N ASN A 798 8.50 30.57 -30.78
CA ASN A 798 7.17 30.11 -30.38
C ASN A 798 6.30 29.74 -31.61
N SER A 799 5.11 29.18 -31.37
CA SER A 799 4.22 28.70 -32.44
C SER A 799 3.67 29.82 -33.33
N ASP A 800 3.42 31.00 -32.78
CA ASP A 800 2.88 32.15 -33.53
C ASP A 800 3.94 32.73 -34.48
N ASN A 801 5.20 32.71 -34.06
CA ASN A 801 6.30 33.38 -34.76
C ASN A 801 7.13 32.43 -35.64
N SER A 802 7.07 31.12 -35.39
CA SER A 802 7.90 30.08 -36.03
C SER A 802 7.10 28.80 -36.38
N SER A 803 5.88 28.89 -36.92
CA SER A 803 5.09 27.70 -37.30
C SER A 803 5.76 26.82 -38.38
N CYS A 804 5.56 25.51 -38.30
CA CYS A 804 5.93 24.52 -39.33
C CYS A 804 4.85 24.34 -40.42
N GLU A 805 3.59 24.65 -40.11
CA GLU A 805 2.44 24.39 -40.99
C GLU A 805 2.17 25.56 -41.96
N ASP A 806 2.57 26.77 -41.55
CA ASP A 806 2.33 28.00 -42.28
C ASP A 806 3.66 28.55 -42.81
N GLY A 807 3.74 28.85 -44.12
CA GLY A 807 4.89 29.56 -44.67
C GLY A 807 5.03 31.00 -44.15
N ASN A 808 3.98 31.51 -43.49
CA ASN A 808 3.86 32.88 -43.01
C ASN A 808 4.44 33.07 -41.59
N THR A 809 5.71 32.73 -41.35
CA THR A 809 6.36 33.07 -40.06
C THR A 809 6.39 34.59 -39.85
N VAL A 810 5.90 35.06 -38.69
CA VAL A 810 5.77 36.50 -38.41
C VAL A 810 7.12 37.21 -38.43
N ILE A 811 8.19 36.54 -38.01
CA ILE A 811 9.53 37.13 -37.94
C ILE A 811 10.11 37.34 -39.33
N SER A 812 9.96 36.38 -40.26
CA SER A 812 10.47 36.55 -41.62
C SER A 812 9.79 37.72 -42.34
N ARG A 813 8.50 37.98 -42.07
CA ARG A 813 7.84 39.21 -42.53
C ARG A 813 8.43 40.44 -41.86
N LYS A 814 8.52 40.48 -40.52
CA LYS A 814 8.98 41.67 -39.80
C LYS A 814 10.41 42.05 -40.20
N LEU A 815 11.35 41.10 -40.21
CA LEU A 815 12.74 41.37 -40.59
C LEU A 815 12.88 41.71 -42.08
N ARG A 816 12.07 41.11 -42.96
CA ARG A 816 12.00 41.54 -44.38
C ARG A 816 11.52 42.98 -44.51
N ASP A 817 10.54 43.39 -43.72
CA ASP A 817 9.96 44.74 -43.79
C ASP A 817 10.92 45.78 -43.16
N ASP A 818 11.57 45.46 -42.05
CA ASP A 818 12.67 46.25 -41.48
C ASP A 818 13.87 46.35 -42.46
N TYR A 819 14.27 45.25 -43.10
CA TYR A 819 15.35 45.20 -44.11
C TYR A 819 15.00 45.97 -45.40
N LYS A 820 13.73 45.95 -45.84
CA LYS A 820 13.27 46.80 -46.95
C LYS A 820 13.33 48.27 -46.58
N ASN A 821 12.83 48.64 -45.40
CA ASN A 821 12.87 50.02 -44.92
C ASN A 821 14.32 50.54 -44.79
N LYS A 822 15.30 49.69 -44.42
CA LYS A 822 16.73 50.04 -44.45
C LYS A 822 17.27 50.29 -45.86
N ASN A 823 16.83 49.52 -46.87
CA ASN A 823 17.37 49.60 -48.24
C ASN A 823 16.64 50.58 -49.17
N GLU A 824 15.40 50.99 -48.84
CA GLU A 824 14.71 52.10 -49.52
C GLU A 824 15.18 53.50 -49.02
N ASN A 825 16.13 53.53 -48.08
CA ASN A 825 16.79 54.73 -47.53
C ASN A 825 18.33 54.74 -47.73
N LYS A 826 18.85 53.96 -48.69
CA LYS A 826 20.25 53.97 -49.16
C LYS A 826 20.31 54.38 -50.64
#